data_AF-A0A6L7TPA6-F1
#
_entry.id   AF-A0A6L7TPA6-F1
#
_cell.length_a   1.000
_cell.length_b   1.000
_cell.length_c   1.000
_cell.angle_alpha   90.00
_cell.angle_beta   90.00
_cell.angle_gamma   90.00
#
_symmetry.space_group_name_H-M   'P 1'
#
loop_
_entity.id
_entity.type
_entity.pdbx_description
1 polymer ?
#
loop_
_entity_poly.entity_id
_entity_poly.type
_entity_poly.pdbx_seq_one_letter_code
_entity_poly.pdbx_strand_id
1 'polypeptide(L)'
;MHLQTKHPATPAPTKKINPDQTNLDGAIQQYVRVHQRRHGQRKTAEALSVSRHTLWRYLERGQAGRAVPAAVLDTVGRSVEDIEAATLEIIIDLEGLRPDPALGPLRRSLEDALLLLCAAPLATVDELARFGRLPASTLRERMDRLAGRGLVDTVSHHLGALGSRPQRRYFPTDKGVTAAGAATQGRQHMLTAYPLSRQWFRLLGERLDAVGVLYRVAAMIADADPKQDEVRVDHHRHGPYDMLVTLSGNLTIGIIRQGPMLPTSNLRYRLRSIEHLPSNQRPFLTLVVTHADQATRRAIRALGDPSERRRTFVATEGELLAGDHAGVVWQQCGYGLGLDPPVEISPETSLAAILPWADGLLESSHHSRRDNSGPDADNLYSAKVQATMPEPARQLASCLAIQLTKAEKDVLDLLGGWALCNREQLAGLMGGVTLRRVNQVLRSLRERELVQEDDSRLMLTDRGLTCLARRDRAAVGLTLDRWTAQPAVSDPSVYAGTALRALASQTQHHCGVTDFAASLTAEVSRSDDHDLFDLLPTHRSSIGYRRNQTNYMIHPDASFTLEYRGQWHPFLLEFERRATTPKRIPRRLASYRRYFTSGWAERDHGGRTPGVLFVFETPQSETAFLDVADGMEGLDVITANAEALGEHGILGEAWILPPPHSLDRAPLAGLY
;
A
#
# COMPACT_ATOMS: atom_id res chain seq x y z
N MET A 1 10.05 73.73 9.47
CA MET A 1 10.72 72.41 9.45
C MET A 1 10.57 71.83 8.05
N HIS A 2 11.56 72.04 7.18
CA HIS A 2 11.59 71.49 5.83
C HIS A 2 12.48 70.24 5.78
N LEU A 3 11.92 69.15 5.25
CA LEU A 3 12.56 67.87 5.02
C LEU A 3 13.60 67.98 3.90
N GLN A 4 14.88 67.77 4.22
CA GLN A 4 15.92 67.50 3.23
C GLN A 4 16.01 66.00 2.96
N THR A 5 15.49 65.58 1.81
CA THR A 5 15.72 64.27 1.21
C THR A 5 17.14 64.18 0.65
N LYS A 6 17.97 63.30 1.20
CA LYS A 6 19.25 62.91 0.60
C LYS A 6 18.99 61.98 -0.59
N HIS A 7 19.31 62.42 -1.80
CA HIS A 7 19.39 61.55 -2.98
C HIS A 7 20.63 60.62 -2.88
N PRO A 8 20.52 59.34 -3.25
CA PRO A 8 21.68 58.47 -3.39
C PRO A 8 22.47 58.81 -4.66
N ALA A 9 23.79 58.79 -4.55
CA ALA A 9 24.74 59.10 -5.61
C ALA A 9 24.59 58.17 -6.83
N THR A 10 24.61 58.77 -8.02
CA THR A 10 24.67 58.09 -9.32
C THR A 10 25.94 57.24 -9.42
N PRO A 11 25.87 55.95 -9.83
CA PRO A 11 27.07 55.16 -10.04
C PRO A 11 27.83 55.63 -11.28
N ALA A 12 29.16 55.70 -11.17
CA ALA A 12 30.07 56.06 -12.25
C ALA A 12 29.93 55.11 -13.46
N PRO A 13 30.13 55.61 -14.70
CA PRO A 13 29.99 54.79 -15.90
C PRO A 13 31.04 53.68 -15.92
N THR A 14 30.56 52.43 -16.00
CA THR A 14 31.37 51.24 -16.22
C THR A 14 32.14 51.34 -17.54
N LYS A 15 33.45 51.07 -17.47
CA LYS A 15 34.35 50.92 -18.62
C LYS A 15 33.69 50.10 -19.73
N LYS A 16 33.76 50.59 -20.97
CA LYS A 16 33.34 49.85 -22.18
C LYS A 16 34.02 48.48 -22.18
N ILE A 17 33.21 47.43 -22.17
CA ILE A 17 33.66 46.04 -22.24
C ILE A 17 34.05 45.75 -23.69
N ASN A 18 35.20 45.10 -23.86
CA ASN A 18 35.72 44.66 -25.15
C ASN A 18 34.80 43.53 -25.69
N PRO A 19 34.20 43.64 -26.89
CA PRO A 19 33.18 42.70 -27.36
C PRO A 19 33.70 41.27 -27.66
N ASP A 20 35.02 41.08 -27.73
CA ASP A 20 35.64 39.83 -28.23
C ASP A 20 35.89 38.75 -27.17
N GLN A 21 35.37 38.89 -25.94
CA GLN A 21 35.55 37.90 -24.86
C GLN A 21 34.23 37.51 -24.16
N THR A 22 33.18 37.21 -24.91
CA THR A 22 31.90 36.77 -24.35
C THR A 22 31.57 35.34 -24.76
N ASN A 23 32.27 34.36 -24.16
CA ASN A 23 31.74 33.00 -24.07
C ASN A 23 30.56 33.01 -23.06
N LEU A 24 29.50 32.24 -23.33
CA LEU A 24 28.29 32.06 -22.52
C LEU A 24 28.60 31.88 -21.02
N ASP A 25 29.65 31.12 -20.72
CA ASP A 25 30.12 30.87 -19.35
C ASP A 25 30.52 32.16 -18.63
N GLY A 26 31.19 33.08 -19.31
CA GLY A 26 31.60 34.36 -18.74
C GLY A 26 30.40 35.25 -18.39
N ALA A 27 29.37 35.25 -19.23
CA ALA A 27 28.14 36.00 -18.99
C ALA A 27 27.33 35.42 -17.82
N ILE A 28 27.21 34.09 -17.74
CA ILE A 28 26.53 33.41 -16.64
C ILE A 28 27.29 33.62 -15.31
N GLN A 29 28.61 33.42 -15.30
CA GLN A 29 29.43 33.64 -14.09
C GLN A 29 29.34 35.08 -13.59
N GLN A 30 29.30 36.06 -14.49
CA GLN A 30 29.17 37.46 -14.09
C GLN A 30 27.79 37.77 -13.51
N TYR A 31 26.72 37.22 -14.07
CA TYR A 31 25.37 37.35 -13.50
C TYR A 31 25.26 36.73 -12.10
N VAL A 32 25.76 35.51 -11.93
CA VAL A 32 25.76 34.82 -10.64
C VAL A 32 26.50 35.64 -9.58
N ARG A 33 27.70 36.17 -9.90
CA ARG A 33 28.46 37.02 -8.96
C ARG A 33 27.70 38.29 -8.58
N VAL A 34 27.05 38.95 -9.53
CA VAL A 34 26.27 40.18 -9.27
C VAL A 34 25.05 39.88 -8.41
N HIS A 35 24.33 38.79 -8.67
CA HIS A 35 23.17 38.38 -7.88
C HIS A 35 23.56 37.92 -6.47
N GLN A 36 24.66 37.16 -6.32
CA GLN A 36 25.22 36.74 -5.03
C GLN A 36 25.60 37.93 -4.15
N ARG A 37 26.27 38.95 -4.71
CA ARG A 37 26.62 40.18 -3.96
C ARG A 37 25.39 40.93 -3.45
N ARG A 38 24.27 40.85 -4.18
CA ARG A 38 23.05 41.62 -3.85
C ARG A 38 22.10 40.88 -2.91
N HIS A 39 22.02 39.56 -3.01
CA HIS A 39 21.00 38.76 -2.31
C HIS A 39 21.58 37.70 -1.38
N GLY A 40 22.90 37.53 -1.36
CA GLY A 40 23.58 36.48 -0.62
C GLY A 40 23.60 35.15 -1.37
N GLN A 41 24.56 34.29 -1.02
CA GLN A 41 24.86 33.03 -1.71
C GLN A 41 23.68 32.05 -1.69
N ARG A 42 23.03 31.88 -0.52
CA ARG A 42 21.89 30.96 -0.33
C ARG A 42 20.66 31.34 -1.14
N LYS A 43 20.24 32.61 -1.11
CA LYS A 43 19.10 33.09 -1.92
C LYS A 43 19.39 33.10 -3.42
N THR A 44 20.66 33.24 -3.79
CA THR A 44 21.06 33.18 -5.20
C THR A 44 21.03 31.76 -5.72
N ALA A 45 21.50 30.78 -4.93
CA ALA A 45 21.32 29.37 -5.22
C ALA A 45 19.82 29.05 -5.37
N GLU A 46 18.98 29.43 -4.40
CA GLU A 46 17.53 29.21 -4.46
C GLU A 46 16.87 29.89 -5.68
N ALA A 47 17.20 31.15 -6.01
CA ALA A 47 16.60 31.88 -7.14
C ALA A 47 16.99 31.28 -8.51
N LEU A 48 18.25 30.90 -8.67
CA LEU A 48 18.76 30.25 -9.88
C LEU A 48 18.27 28.80 -10.00
N SER A 49 18.04 28.13 -8.87
CA SER A 49 17.40 26.82 -8.82
C SER A 49 15.91 26.87 -9.14
N VAL A 50 15.21 28.02 -9.07
CA VAL A 50 13.73 28.06 -9.08
C VAL A 50 13.10 28.57 -10.38
N SER A 51 13.68 29.49 -11.18
CA SER A 51 13.01 29.96 -12.41
C SER A 51 13.93 30.19 -13.62
N ARG A 52 13.96 29.20 -14.53
CA ARG A 52 14.64 29.24 -15.84
C ARG A 52 14.10 30.33 -16.77
N HIS A 53 12.82 30.68 -16.63
CA HIS A 53 12.19 31.78 -17.37
C HIS A 53 12.70 33.16 -16.92
N THR A 54 13.17 33.28 -15.68
CA THR A 54 13.73 34.53 -15.13
C THR A 54 15.15 34.77 -15.64
N LEU A 55 15.97 33.72 -15.74
CA LEU A 55 17.31 33.81 -16.34
C LEU A 55 17.21 34.10 -17.84
N TRP A 56 16.32 33.39 -18.56
CA TRP A 56 16.03 33.63 -19.98
C TRP A 56 15.56 35.07 -20.24
N ARG A 57 14.54 35.56 -19.50
CA ARG A 57 14.06 36.95 -19.64
C ARG A 57 15.11 38.00 -19.27
N TYR A 58 16.03 37.66 -18.35
CA TYR A 58 17.13 38.54 -17.98
C TYR A 58 18.20 38.62 -19.09
N LEU A 59 18.50 37.48 -19.73
CA LEU A 59 19.41 37.40 -20.88
C LEU A 59 18.79 38.02 -22.15
N GLU A 60 17.47 37.87 -22.38
CA GLU A 60 16.75 38.49 -23.51
C GLU A 60 16.66 40.03 -23.41
N ARG A 61 16.43 40.58 -22.20
CA ARG A 61 16.05 42.00 -22.04
C ARG A 61 17.16 42.88 -21.47
N GLY A 62 18.19 42.29 -20.89
CA GLY A 62 19.25 43.00 -20.16
C GLY A 62 18.73 43.82 -18.98
N GLN A 63 19.63 44.37 -18.18
CA GLN A 63 19.25 45.40 -17.21
C GLN A 63 18.99 46.72 -17.94
N ALA A 64 17.81 47.30 -17.71
CA ALA A 64 17.37 48.59 -18.26
C ALA A 64 17.06 48.63 -19.78
N GLY A 65 16.68 47.49 -20.39
CA GLY A 65 16.13 47.48 -21.75
C GLY A 65 17.16 47.61 -22.87
N ARG A 66 18.44 47.32 -22.60
CA ARG A 66 19.44 47.09 -23.64
C ARG A 66 19.62 45.58 -23.80
N ALA A 67 19.08 45.06 -24.90
CA ALA A 67 19.27 43.67 -25.30
C ALA A 67 20.76 43.34 -25.38
N VAL A 68 21.12 42.12 -24.99
CA VAL A 68 22.43 41.57 -25.33
C VAL A 68 22.55 41.55 -26.87
N PRO A 69 23.67 41.94 -27.49
CA PRO A 69 23.80 41.96 -28.95
C PRO A 69 23.38 40.59 -29.54
N ALA A 70 22.62 40.60 -30.64
CA ALA A 70 22.12 39.37 -31.27
C ALA A 70 23.23 38.34 -31.55
N ALA A 71 24.46 38.79 -31.83
CA ALA A 71 25.65 37.96 -32.00
C ALA A 71 26.01 37.09 -30.77
N VAL A 72 25.61 37.49 -29.56
CA VAL A 72 25.80 36.71 -28.33
C VAL A 72 24.66 35.70 -28.14
N LEU A 73 23.43 36.01 -28.59
CA LEU A 73 22.31 35.06 -28.60
C LEU A 73 22.53 33.94 -29.63
N ASP A 74 23.15 34.25 -30.76
CA ASP A 74 23.53 33.28 -31.80
C ASP A 74 24.68 32.33 -31.38
N THR A 75 25.39 32.65 -30.30
CA THR A 75 26.45 31.79 -29.70
C THR A 75 25.99 31.03 -28.47
N VAL A 76 24.77 31.28 -27.99
CA VAL A 76 24.11 30.44 -27.00
C VAL A 76 23.64 29.18 -27.74
N GLY A 77 24.01 28.00 -27.23
CA GLY A 77 23.83 26.71 -27.93
C GLY A 77 22.47 26.52 -28.60
N ARG A 78 22.42 25.65 -29.61
CA ARG A 78 21.32 25.55 -30.58
C ARG A 78 19.97 25.15 -29.97
N SER A 79 19.94 24.82 -28.68
CA SER A 79 18.73 24.50 -27.95
C SER A 79 18.77 24.92 -26.46
N VAL A 80 17.60 24.90 -25.82
CA VAL A 80 17.43 25.14 -24.38
C VAL A 80 18.25 24.14 -23.56
N GLU A 81 18.46 22.92 -24.07
CA GLU A 81 19.25 21.89 -23.39
C GLU A 81 20.75 22.25 -23.27
N ASP A 82 21.34 22.93 -24.26
CA ASP A 82 22.75 23.34 -24.22
C ASP A 82 23.02 24.38 -23.12
N ILE A 83 22.05 25.29 -22.93
CA ILE A 83 22.08 26.31 -21.88
C ILE A 83 21.86 25.66 -20.52
N GLU A 84 21.00 24.65 -20.45
CA GLU A 84 20.78 23.87 -19.24
C GLU A 84 22.04 23.13 -18.82
N ALA A 85 22.76 22.50 -19.75
CA ALA A 85 24.01 21.80 -19.49
C ALA A 85 25.11 22.74 -18.96
N ALA A 86 25.34 23.88 -19.63
CA ALA A 86 26.35 24.86 -19.21
C ALA A 86 26.02 25.52 -17.86
N THR A 87 24.74 25.79 -17.59
CA THR A 87 24.30 26.34 -16.30
C THR A 87 24.46 25.31 -15.18
N LEU A 88 24.26 24.02 -15.48
CA LEU A 88 24.46 22.92 -14.54
C LEU A 88 25.93 22.73 -14.16
N GLU A 89 26.86 22.77 -15.11
CA GLU A 89 28.30 22.70 -14.83
C GLU A 89 28.76 23.82 -13.88
N ILE A 90 28.29 25.05 -14.11
CA ILE A 90 28.64 26.20 -13.28
C ILE A 90 28.02 26.10 -11.87
N ILE A 91 26.82 25.54 -11.72
CA ILE A 91 26.19 25.30 -10.41
C ILE A 91 26.92 24.19 -9.65
N ILE A 92 27.35 23.12 -10.32
CA ILE A 92 28.15 22.02 -9.74
C ILE A 92 29.48 22.56 -9.19
N ASP A 93 30.13 23.45 -9.93
CA ASP A 93 31.35 24.14 -9.48
C ASP A 93 31.10 25.10 -8.30
N LEU A 94 29.94 25.77 -8.26
CA LEU A 94 29.57 26.70 -7.19
C LEU A 94 29.10 26.02 -5.89
N GLU A 95 28.54 24.82 -5.98
CA GLU A 95 28.14 24.04 -4.80
C GLU A 95 29.33 23.41 -4.08
N GLY A 96 30.52 23.43 -4.67
CA GLY A 96 31.73 22.96 -4.00
C GLY A 96 31.51 21.57 -3.40
N LEU A 97 31.05 20.61 -4.21
CA LEU A 97 30.95 19.20 -3.85
C LEU A 97 32.35 18.58 -3.74
N ARG A 98 33.22 19.19 -2.93
CA ARG A 98 34.35 18.45 -2.38
C ARG A 98 33.77 17.58 -1.26
N PRO A 99 34.01 16.26 -1.27
CA PRO A 99 33.65 15.42 -0.14
C PRO A 99 34.20 16.07 1.12
N ASP A 100 33.39 16.15 2.17
CA ASP A 100 33.84 16.63 3.48
C ASP A 100 35.15 15.88 3.81
N PRO A 101 36.31 16.55 3.82
CA PRO A 101 37.59 15.85 3.96
C PRO A 101 37.68 15.09 5.29
N ALA A 102 36.80 15.40 6.25
CA ALA A 102 36.65 14.66 7.50
C ALA A 102 36.10 13.24 7.35
N LEU A 103 35.39 12.90 6.26
CA LEU A 103 34.76 11.58 6.11
C LEU A 103 35.71 10.47 5.61
N GLY A 104 36.84 10.84 4.99
CA GLY A 104 37.79 9.92 4.38
C GLY A 104 37.17 9.06 3.26
N PRO A 105 37.99 8.39 2.41
CA PRO A 105 37.45 7.45 1.45
C PRO A 105 36.75 6.28 2.17
N LEU A 106 35.55 5.92 1.71
CA LEU A 106 34.87 4.73 2.17
C LEU A 106 35.61 3.49 1.66
N ARG A 107 35.66 2.43 2.47
CA ARG A 107 36.06 1.12 1.96
C ARG A 107 34.99 0.65 0.98
N ARG A 108 35.39 0.03 -0.13
CA ARG A 108 34.48 -0.49 -1.17
C ARG A 108 33.29 -1.26 -0.60
N SER A 109 33.53 -2.13 0.39
CA SER A 109 32.46 -2.91 1.03
C SER A 109 31.41 -2.08 1.80
N LEU A 110 31.78 -0.89 2.31
CA LEU A 110 30.85 0.05 2.95
C LEU A 110 30.11 0.89 1.89
N GLU A 111 30.79 1.21 0.79
CA GLU A 111 30.22 1.88 -0.36
C GLU A 111 29.14 1.02 -1.02
N ASP A 112 29.43 -0.25 -1.30
CA ASP A 112 28.47 -1.22 -1.85
C ASP A 112 27.22 -1.33 -0.95
N ALA A 113 27.42 -1.41 0.37
CA ALA A 113 26.33 -1.51 1.33
C ALA A 113 25.47 -0.22 1.39
N LEU A 114 26.11 0.95 1.21
CA LEU A 114 25.42 2.23 1.12
C LEU A 114 24.63 2.36 -0.18
N LEU A 115 25.19 1.91 -1.31
CA LEU A 115 24.52 1.90 -2.60
C LEU A 115 23.31 0.96 -2.60
N LEU A 116 23.45 -0.23 -1.99
CA LEU A 116 22.34 -1.17 -1.81
C LEU A 116 21.19 -0.55 -0.98
N LEU A 117 21.53 0.13 0.12
CA LEU A 117 20.55 0.86 0.93
C LEU A 117 19.93 2.04 0.16
N CYS A 118 20.70 2.68 -0.71
CA CYS A 118 20.21 3.75 -1.57
C CYS A 118 19.19 3.26 -2.61
N ALA A 119 19.38 2.05 -3.13
CA ALA A 119 18.42 1.40 -4.03
C ALA A 119 17.13 0.95 -3.31
N ALA A 120 17.28 0.42 -2.09
CA ALA A 120 16.17 -0.05 -1.25
C ALA A 120 16.12 0.66 0.12
N PRO A 121 15.82 1.97 0.17
CA PRO A 121 15.75 2.70 1.43
C PRO A 121 14.58 2.20 2.28
N LEU A 122 14.72 2.28 3.61
CA LEU A 122 13.78 1.77 4.60
C LEU A 122 13.67 0.24 4.65
N ALA A 123 14.62 -0.48 4.04
CA ALA A 123 14.75 -1.91 4.24
C ALA A 123 15.39 -2.25 5.60
N THR A 124 15.15 -3.46 6.08
CA THR A 124 15.85 -4.05 7.22
C THR A 124 17.20 -4.63 6.76
N VAL A 125 18.11 -4.90 7.71
CA VAL A 125 19.37 -5.60 7.40
C VAL A 125 19.11 -6.96 6.76
N ASP A 126 18.11 -7.69 7.22
CA ASP A 126 17.85 -9.04 6.72
C ASP A 126 17.25 -9.02 5.29
N GLU A 127 16.48 -7.98 4.95
CA GLU A 127 15.98 -7.74 3.59
C GLU A 127 17.14 -7.36 2.65
N LEU A 128 17.95 -6.36 3.03
CA LEU A 128 19.10 -5.91 2.24
C LEU A 128 20.14 -7.03 2.05
N ALA A 129 20.38 -7.85 3.08
CA ALA A 129 21.31 -8.97 3.02
C ALA A 129 20.95 -9.95 1.91
N ARG A 130 19.64 -10.19 1.69
CA ARG A 130 19.15 -11.05 0.62
C ARG A 130 19.28 -10.40 -0.75
N PHE A 131 18.98 -9.10 -0.86
CA PHE A 131 19.15 -8.36 -2.11
C PHE A 131 20.60 -8.36 -2.57
N GLY A 132 21.53 -8.08 -1.66
CA GLY A 132 22.96 -8.03 -1.95
C GLY A 132 23.72 -9.36 -1.82
N ARG A 133 23.03 -10.46 -1.49
CA ARG A 133 23.65 -11.79 -1.27
C ARG A 133 24.78 -11.81 -0.25
N LEU A 134 24.60 -11.08 0.83
CA LEU A 134 25.58 -10.97 1.92
C LEU A 134 25.05 -11.67 3.18
N PRO A 135 25.92 -12.24 4.03
CA PRO A 135 25.52 -12.66 5.36
C PRO A 135 24.94 -11.47 6.15
N ALA A 136 23.79 -11.67 6.81
CA ALA A 136 23.12 -10.62 7.58
C ALA A 136 24.02 -10.03 8.69
N SER A 137 24.88 -10.85 9.32
CA SER A 137 25.87 -10.40 10.30
C SER A 137 26.86 -9.39 9.69
N THR A 138 27.39 -9.71 8.51
CA THR A 138 28.31 -8.85 7.76
C THR A 138 27.65 -7.53 7.37
N LEU A 139 26.40 -7.58 6.88
CA LEU A 139 25.71 -6.35 6.52
C LEU A 139 25.36 -5.50 7.75
N ARG A 140 25.00 -6.12 8.87
CA ARG A 140 24.78 -5.41 10.15
C ARG A 140 26.02 -4.63 10.58
N GLU A 141 27.18 -5.28 10.59
CA GLU A 141 28.46 -4.63 10.94
C GLU A 141 28.75 -3.43 10.02
N ARG A 142 28.48 -3.58 8.71
CA ARG A 142 28.64 -2.49 7.73
C ARG A 142 27.68 -1.34 8.00
N MET A 143 26.40 -1.63 8.26
CA MET A 143 25.39 -0.62 8.58
C MET A 143 25.71 0.12 9.88
N ASP A 144 26.17 -0.57 10.92
CA ASP A 144 26.56 0.06 12.18
C ASP A 144 27.79 0.97 12.01
N ARG A 145 28.76 0.59 11.16
CA ARG A 145 29.89 1.46 10.79
C ARG A 145 29.46 2.69 10.00
N LEU A 146 28.53 2.54 9.05
CA LEU A 146 27.97 3.67 8.29
C LEU A 146 27.18 4.61 9.20
N ALA A 147 26.43 4.05 10.17
CA ALA A 147 25.71 4.82 11.18
C ALA A 147 26.66 5.58 12.12
N GLY A 148 27.76 4.94 12.56
CA GLY A 148 28.81 5.60 13.34
C GLY A 148 29.51 6.76 12.60
N ARG A 149 29.43 6.78 11.27
CA ARG A 149 29.90 7.89 10.42
C ARG A 149 28.79 8.91 10.07
N GLY A 150 27.57 8.71 10.55
CA GLY A 150 26.42 9.57 10.24
C GLY A 150 25.95 9.52 8.78
N LEU A 151 26.31 8.48 8.04
CA LEU A 151 25.91 8.28 6.64
C LEU A 151 24.57 7.55 6.51
N VAL A 152 24.23 6.77 7.54
CA VAL A 152 23.00 5.99 7.62
C VAL A 152 22.37 6.27 8.98
N ASP A 153 21.05 6.27 9.01
CA ASP A 153 20.27 6.35 10.24
C ASP A 153 19.11 5.33 10.17
N THR A 154 18.37 5.20 11.26
CA THR A 154 17.36 4.16 11.40
C THR A 154 16.07 4.67 12.02
N VAL A 155 14.97 4.04 11.63
CA VAL A 155 13.65 4.26 12.19
C VAL A 155 13.06 2.96 12.70
N SER A 156 12.40 3.03 13.85
CA SER A 156 11.63 1.91 14.39
C SER A 156 10.30 1.81 13.67
N HIS A 157 9.93 0.62 13.22
CA HIS A 157 8.68 0.36 12.49
C HIS A 157 8.01 -0.90 13.00
N HIS A 158 6.72 -0.81 13.30
CA HIS A 158 5.89 -1.97 13.62
C HIS A 158 5.03 -2.34 12.44
N LEU A 159 5.20 -3.56 11.92
CA LEU A 159 4.25 -4.18 11.00
C LEU A 159 3.57 -5.32 11.75
N GLY A 160 2.27 -5.17 12.03
CA GLY A 160 1.54 -6.07 12.95
C GLY A 160 1.63 -7.55 12.56
N ALA A 161 1.68 -7.83 11.26
CA ALA A 161 1.77 -9.17 10.68
C ALA A 161 3.19 -9.78 10.67
N LEU A 162 4.25 -9.01 10.96
CA LEU A 162 5.63 -9.52 11.09
C LEU A 162 6.06 -9.73 12.55
N GLY A 163 5.12 -9.64 13.49
CA GLY A 163 5.33 -9.96 14.91
C GLY A 163 5.14 -8.77 15.87
N SER A 164 5.40 -9.03 17.15
CA SER A 164 5.19 -8.06 18.24
C SER A 164 6.32 -7.04 18.39
N ARG A 165 7.53 -7.38 17.93
CA ARG A 165 8.72 -6.54 18.07
C ARG A 165 8.84 -5.52 16.94
N PRO A 166 9.24 -4.27 17.23
CA PRO A 166 9.56 -3.32 16.18
C PRO A 166 10.76 -3.79 15.35
N GLN A 167 10.69 -3.55 14.05
CA GLN A 167 11.78 -3.72 13.11
C GLN A 167 12.59 -2.43 13.01
N ARG A 168 13.91 -2.56 12.87
CA ARG A 168 14.82 -1.44 12.59
C ARG A 168 14.99 -1.30 11.08
N ARG A 169 14.44 -0.23 10.51
CA ARG A 169 14.53 0.09 9.08
C ARG A 169 15.57 1.18 8.86
N TYR A 170 16.46 0.97 7.90
CA TYR A 170 17.63 1.84 7.66
C TYR A 170 17.33 2.81 6.54
N PHE A 171 17.92 4.01 6.57
CA PHE A 171 17.85 4.96 5.47
C PHE A 171 19.14 5.79 5.36
N PRO A 172 19.53 6.20 4.14
CA PRO A 172 20.70 7.05 3.97
C PRO A 172 20.37 8.47 4.46
N THR A 173 21.31 9.10 5.18
CA THR A 173 21.22 10.52 5.53
C THR A 173 21.59 11.38 4.31
N ASP A 174 21.41 12.70 4.39
CA ASP A 174 21.85 13.62 3.32
C ASP A 174 23.36 13.47 3.04
N LYS A 175 24.15 13.22 4.09
CA LYS A 175 25.58 12.89 3.98
C LYS A 175 25.79 11.55 3.28
N GLY A 176 24.99 10.53 3.62
CA GLY A 176 25.00 9.24 2.95
C GLY A 176 24.70 9.34 1.46
N VAL A 177 23.63 10.05 1.08
CA VAL A 177 23.27 10.27 -0.33
C VAL A 177 24.39 11.01 -1.08
N THR A 178 25.01 12.00 -0.44
CA THR A 178 26.15 12.72 -1.04
C THR A 178 27.35 11.82 -1.23
N ALA A 179 27.70 11.00 -0.23
CA ALA A 179 28.79 10.04 -0.31
C ALA A 179 28.55 8.96 -1.38
N ALA A 180 27.33 8.43 -1.48
CA ALA A 180 26.92 7.48 -2.52
C ALA A 180 26.97 8.12 -3.93
N GLY A 181 26.60 9.39 -4.04
CA GLY A 181 26.71 10.15 -5.28
C GLY A 181 28.16 10.32 -5.74
N ALA A 182 29.11 10.49 -4.82
CA ALA A 182 30.54 10.58 -5.15
C ALA A 182 31.14 9.25 -5.64
N ALA A 183 30.52 8.13 -5.25
CA ALA A 183 30.88 6.77 -5.66
C ALA A 183 30.29 6.34 -7.03
N THR A 184 29.37 7.12 -7.58
CA THR A 184 28.59 6.76 -8.78
C THR A 184 28.67 7.85 -9.85
N GLN A 185 27.71 7.91 -10.78
CA GLN A 185 27.60 8.96 -11.81
C GLN A 185 27.18 10.34 -11.24
N GLY A 186 27.37 10.58 -9.95
CA GLY A 186 27.03 11.83 -9.28
C GLY A 186 25.71 11.79 -8.50
N ARG A 187 25.60 12.73 -7.55
CA ARG A 187 24.43 12.89 -6.67
C ARG A 187 23.12 13.05 -7.43
N GLN A 188 23.14 13.79 -8.54
CA GLN A 188 21.92 14.06 -9.31
C GLN A 188 21.39 12.78 -9.96
N HIS A 189 22.28 11.97 -10.54
CA HIS A 189 21.91 10.66 -11.07
C HIS A 189 21.28 9.78 -9.99
N MET A 190 21.86 9.75 -8.77
CA MET A 190 21.30 8.99 -7.65
C MET A 190 19.86 9.41 -7.31
N LEU A 191 19.59 10.71 -7.21
CA LEU A 191 18.26 11.23 -6.86
C LEU A 191 17.21 10.98 -7.97
N THR A 192 17.65 10.90 -9.23
CA THR A 192 16.78 10.57 -10.37
C THR A 192 16.56 9.07 -10.54
N ALA A 193 17.60 8.26 -10.33
CA ALA A 193 17.58 6.82 -10.61
C ALA A 193 17.03 5.98 -9.45
N TYR A 194 17.19 6.45 -8.21
CA TYR A 194 16.80 5.71 -7.00
C TYR A 194 15.69 6.44 -6.22
N PRO A 195 14.95 5.74 -5.34
CA PRO A 195 13.84 6.34 -4.57
C PRO A 195 14.34 7.20 -3.38
N LEU A 196 15.30 8.08 -3.66
CA LEU A 196 15.99 8.94 -2.69
C LEU A 196 15.57 10.39 -2.77
N SER A 197 14.81 10.78 -3.80
CA SER A 197 14.29 12.15 -3.88
C SER A 197 13.40 12.45 -2.66
N ARG A 198 13.32 13.73 -2.30
CA ARG A 198 12.45 14.21 -1.22
C ARG A 198 11.02 13.68 -1.35
N GLN A 199 10.50 13.66 -2.58
CA GLN A 199 9.13 13.23 -2.83
C GLN A 199 8.97 11.71 -2.68
N TRP A 200 9.95 10.95 -3.16
CA TRP A 200 10.00 9.50 -3.00
C TRP A 200 10.09 9.10 -1.54
N PHE A 201 11.03 9.69 -0.81
CA PHE A 201 11.25 9.34 0.57
C PHE A 201 10.03 9.66 1.45
N ARG A 202 9.34 10.78 1.18
CA ARG A 202 8.03 11.08 1.78
C ARG A 202 7.00 10.00 1.46
N LEU A 203 6.87 9.61 0.20
CA LEU A 203 5.89 8.60 -0.21
C LEU A 203 6.15 7.25 0.45
N LEU A 204 7.41 6.80 0.49
CA LEU A 204 7.80 5.55 1.16
C LEU A 204 7.55 5.62 2.66
N GLY A 205 7.86 6.76 3.30
CA GLY A 205 7.58 6.97 4.73
C GLY A 205 6.09 6.98 5.07
N GLU A 206 5.26 7.63 4.23
CA GLU A 206 3.79 7.61 4.37
C GLU A 206 3.19 6.21 4.10
N ARG A 207 3.94 5.33 3.42
CA ARG A 207 3.56 3.97 3.00
C ARG A 207 4.35 2.85 3.69
N LEU A 208 4.96 3.12 4.83
CA LEU A 208 5.98 2.23 5.37
C LEU A 208 5.48 0.80 5.63
N ASP A 209 4.19 0.64 5.98
CA ASP A 209 3.58 -0.69 6.15
C ASP A 209 3.58 -1.48 4.84
N ALA A 210 3.11 -0.87 3.74
CA ALA A 210 3.14 -1.49 2.41
C ALA A 210 4.57 -1.74 1.95
N VAL A 211 5.50 -0.80 2.19
CA VAL A 211 6.92 -0.97 1.86
C VAL A 211 7.51 -2.18 2.58
N GLY A 212 7.16 -2.37 3.86
CA GLY A 212 7.62 -3.53 4.63
C GLY A 212 7.11 -4.86 4.07
N VAL A 213 5.83 -4.95 3.70
CA VAL A 213 5.28 -6.13 3.02
C VAL A 213 6.00 -6.38 1.69
N LEU A 214 6.15 -5.35 0.87
CA LEU A 214 6.78 -5.46 -0.45
C LEU A 214 8.25 -5.90 -0.37
N TYR A 215 9.03 -5.35 0.57
CA TYR A 215 10.41 -5.78 0.78
C TYR A 215 10.50 -7.21 1.31
N ARG A 216 9.59 -7.63 2.18
CA ARG A 216 9.53 -9.02 2.62
C ARG A 216 9.26 -9.97 1.45
N VAL A 217 8.32 -9.62 0.57
CA VAL A 217 8.04 -10.41 -0.64
C VAL A 217 9.24 -10.41 -1.58
N ALA A 218 9.85 -9.26 -1.86
CA ALA A 218 11.06 -9.18 -2.68
C ALA A 218 12.21 -10.02 -2.10
N ALA A 219 12.35 -10.05 -0.77
CA ALA A 219 13.35 -10.86 -0.09
C ALA A 219 13.09 -12.37 -0.28
N MET A 220 11.83 -12.81 -0.24
CA MET A 220 11.47 -14.21 -0.56
C MET A 220 11.74 -14.55 -2.03
N ILE A 221 11.48 -13.62 -2.95
CA ILE A 221 11.82 -13.80 -4.37
C ILE A 221 13.34 -13.93 -4.53
N ALA A 222 14.12 -13.09 -3.84
CA ALA A 222 15.57 -13.21 -3.85
C ALA A 222 16.01 -14.58 -3.31
N ASP A 223 15.50 -15.04 -2.17
CA ASP A 223 15.85 -16.36 -1.63
C ASP A 223 15.56 -17.52 -2.61
N ALA A 224 14.51 -17.39 -3.44
CA ALA A 224 14.13 -18.39 -4.43
C ALA A 224 14.87 -18.29 -5.78
N ASP A 225 15.67 -17.26 -6.02
CA ASP A 225 16.39 -17.08 -7.30
C ASP A 225 17.56 -18.08 -7.42
N PRO A 226 17.54 -18.97 -8.44
CA PRO A 226 18.47 -20.09 -8.54
C PRO A 226 19.91 -19.69 -8.82
N LYS A 227 20.16 -18.56 -9.50
CA LYS A 227 21.52 -18.15 -9.88
C LYS A 227 22.24 -17.39 -8.77
N GLN A 228 21.51 -17.01 -7.71
CA GLN A 228 22.03 -16.35 -6.51
C GLN A 228 22.84 -15.06 -6.78
N ASP A 229 22.56 -14.34 -7.86
CA ASP A 229 23.15 -13.02 -8.10
C ASP A 229 22.46 -11.93 -7.27
N GLU A 230 23.02 -10.71 -7.30
CA GLU A 230 22.41 -9.53 -6.71
C GLU A 230 21.04 -9.25 -7.34
N VAL A 231 20.06 -8.99 -6.48
CA VAL A 231 18.68 -8.71 -6.88
C VAL A 231 18.42 -7.23 -6.82
N ARG A 232 17.95 -6.67 -7.94
CA ARG A 232 17.57 -5.26 -8.01
C ARG A 232 16.09 -5.11 -7.66
N VAL A 233 15.80 -4.15 -6.78
CA VAL A 233 14.43 -3.82 -6.34
C VAL A 233 14.13 -2.38 -6.70
N ASP A 234 13.18 -2.17 -7.61
CA ASP A 234 12.74 -0.85 -8.06
C ASP A 234 11.33 -0.56 -7.55
N HIS A 235 11.11 0.63 -6.98
CA HIS A 235 9.78 1.05 -6.54
C HIS A 235 9.05 1.80 -7.66
N HIS A 236 7.74 1.60 -7.73
CA HIS A 236 6.88 2.31 -8.67
C HIS A 236 5.87 3.18 -7.93
N ARG A 237 6.00 4.48 -8.17
CA ARG A 237 5.19 5.49 -7.51
C ARG A 237 3.79 5.59 -8.12
N HIS A 238 3.77 5.68 -9.43
CA HIS A 238 2.59 5.65 -10.27
C HIS A 238 2.91 4.65 -11.38
N GLY A 239 1.98 3.76 -11.69
CA GLY A 239 2.25 2.61 -12.52
C GLY A 239 1.46 1.39 -12.06
N PRO A 240 1.40 0.35 -12.89
CA PRO A 240 0.51 -0.77 -12.64
C PRO A 240 1.00 -1.71 -11.54
N TYR A 241 2.28 -1.69 -11.17
CA TYR A 241 2.86 -2.40 -10.02
C TYR A 241 3.33 -1.42 -8.93
N ASP A 242 3.54 -1.93 -7.72
CA ASP A 242 4.11 -1.19 -6.58
C ASP A 242 5.63 -1.32 -6.54
N MET A 243 6.13 -2.49 -6.95
CA MET A 243 7.54 -2.82 -6.94
C MET A 243 7.85 -3.72 -8.14
N LEU A 244 9.05 -3.60 -8.69
CA LEU A 244 9.60 -4.48 -9.69
C LEU A 244 10.87 -5.11 -9.13
N VAL A 245 10.98 -6.42 -9.20
CA VAL A 245 12.15 -7.17 -8.77
C VAL A 245 12.83 -7.74 -10.01
N THR A 246 14.08 -7.36 -10.25
CA THR A 246 14.88 -7.86 -11.36
C THR A 246 15.91 -8.85 -10.82
N LEU A 247 15.79 -10.09 -11.26
CA LEU A 247 16.67 -11.20 -10.91
C LEU A 247 17.83 -11.34 -11.91
N SER A 248 18.71 -12.29 -11.60
CA SER A 248 19.71 -12.81 -12.51
C SER A 248 19.14 -13.07 -13.93
N GLY A 249 19.88 -12.71 -14.98
CA GLY A 249 19.42 -12.88 -16.37
C GLY A 249 18.32 -11.92 -16.84
N ASN A 250 18.09 -10.81 -16.13
CA ASN A 250 17.06 -9.79 -16.44
C ASN A 250 15.61 -10.30 -16.36
N LEU A 251 15.36 -11.38 -15.62
CA LEU A 251 14.01 -11.83 -15.31
C LEU A 251 13.34 -10.81 -14.37
N THR A 252 12.22 -10.23 -14.80
CA THR A 252 11.52 -9.18 -14.06
C THR A 252 10.20 -9.67 -13.47
N ILE A 253 9.94 -9.32 -12.20
CA ILE A 253 8.75 -9.72 -11.45
C ILE A 253 8.08 -8.48 -10.89
N GLY A 254 6.88 -8.17 -11.36
CA GLY A 254 6.08 -7.05 -10.87
C GLY A 254 5.25 -7.47 -9.67
N ILE A 255 5.28 -6.70 -8.59
CA ILE A 255 4.49 -6.95 -7.39
C ILE A 255 3.38 -5.89 -7.29
N ILE A 256 2.14 -6.34 -7.09
CA ILE A 256 0.94 -5.53 -6.86
C ILE A 256 0.45 -5.81 -5.45
N ARG A 257 0.39 -4.80 -4.58
CA ARG A 257 -0.30 -4.93 -3.29
C ARG A 257 -1.72 -4.39 -3.39
N GLN A 258 -2.70 -5.20 -2.96
CA GLN A 258 -4.12 -4.89 -2.88
C GLN A 258 -4.54 -4.77 -1.40
N GLY A 259 -4.21 -3.62 -0.80
CA GLY A 259 -4.57 -3.31 0.57
C GLY A 259 -6.08 -3.20 0.82
N PRO A 260 -6.53 -3.19 2.09
CA PRO A 260 -7.94 -3.24 2.48
C PRO A 260 -8.78 -2.07 1.95
N MET A 261 -8.18 -0.89 1.76
CA MET A 261 -8.90 0.29 1.24
C MET A 261 -9.04 0.30 -0.30
N LEU A 262 -8.37 -0.62 -1.00
CA LEU A 262 -8.41 -0.67 -2.46
C LEU A 262 -9.59 -1.53 -2.95
N PRO A 263 -10.49 -0.99 -3.79
CA PRO A 263 -11.55 -1.79 -4.40
C PRO A 263 -10.97 -2.74 -5.46
N THR A 264 -11.65 -3.87 -5.72
CA THR A 264 -11.25 -4.84 -6.76
C THR A 264 -11.15 -4.23 -8.16
N SER A 265 -11.90 -3.15 -8.44
CA SER A 265 -11.78 -2.39 -9.69
C SER A 265 -10.40 -1.76 -9.88
N ASN A 266 -9.71 -1.39 -8.80
CA ASN A 266 -8.33 -0.88 -8.86
C ASN A 266 -7.37 -1.97 -9.36
N LEU A 267 -7.50 -3.19 -8.82
CA LEU A 267 -6.71 -4.32 -9.28
C LEU A 267 -6.93 -4.60 -10.77
N ARG A 268 -8.20 -4.66 -11.21
CA ARG A 268 -8.53 -4.84 -12.64
C ARG A 268 -7.90 -3.78 -13.53
N TYR A 269 -7.99 -2.51 -13.10
CA TYR A 269 -7.39 -1.41 -13.82
C TYR A 269 -5.87 -1.59 -13.95
N ARG A 270 -5.19 -1.89 -12.84
CA ARG A 270 -3.73 -2.10 -12.81
C ARG A 270 -3.30 -3.26 -13.70
N LEU A 271 -3.98 -4.40 -13.62
CA LEU A 271 -3.70 -5.58 -14.44
C LEU A 271 -3.92 -5.34 -15.93
N ARG A 272 -4.97 -4.60 -16.30
CA ARG A 272 -5.16 -4.15 -17.69
C ARG A 272 -4.04 -3.22 -18.12
N SER A 273 -3.65 -2.27 -17.27
CA SER A 273 -2.52 -1.39 -17.58
C SER A 273 -1.23 -2.18 -17.84
N ILE A 274 -0.95 -3.28 -17.11
CA ILE A 274 0.19 -4.17 -17.42
C ILE A 274 0.07 -4.76 -18.83
N GLU A 275 -1.11 -5.25 -19.23
CA GLU A 275 -1.33 -5.82 -20.56
C GLU A 275 -1.19 -4.80 -21.69
N HIS A 276 -1.35 -3.52 -21.40
CA HIS A 276 -1.21 -2.45 -22.39
C HIS A 276 0.22 -1.91 -22.48
N LEU A 277 1.13 -2.30 -21.57
CA LEU A 277 2.54 -1.91 -21.66
C LEU A 277 3.19 -2.50 -22.94
N PRO A 278 4.20 -1.85 -23.51
CA PRO A 278 5.07 -2.47 -24.52
C PRO A 278 5.67 -3.79 -24.00
N SER A 279 5.85 -4.78 -24.89
CA SER A 279 6.20 -6.14 -24.45
C SER A 279 7.58 -6.27 -23.80
N ASN A 280 8.50 -5.33 -24.04
CA ASN A 280 9.80 -5.20 -23.39
C ASN A 280 9.72 -4.52 -22.00
N GLN A 281 8.62 -3.81 -21.72
CA GLN A 281 8.37 -3.12 -20.46
C GLN A 281 7.45 -3.92 -19.51
N ARG A 282 6.88 -5.02 -19.99
CA ARG A 282 6.04 -5.89 -19.16
C ARG A 282 6.93 -6.72 -18.23
N PRO A 283 6.58 -6.84 -16.94
CA PRO A 283 7.22 -7.81 -16.09
C PRO A 283 6.96 -9.22 -16.62
N PHE A 284 7.94 -10.10 -16.51
CA PHE A 284 7.78 -11.49 -16.92
C PHE A 284 6.73 -12.21 -16.06
N LEU A 285 6.71 -11.97 -14.74
CA LEU A 285 5.68 -12.44 -13.81
C LEU A 285 5.01 -11.27 -13.10
N THR A 286 3.74 -11.44 -12.73
CA THR A 286 3.03 -10.52 -11.85
C THR A 286 2.58 -11.25 -10.59
N LEU A 287 3.02 -10.78 -9.43
CA LEU A 287 2.59 -11.27 -8.13
C LEU A 287 1.59 -10.27 -7.53
N VAL A 288 0.42 -10.75 -7.13
CA VAL A 288 -0.62 -9.96 -6.48
C VAL A 288 -0.70 -10.38 -5.02
N VAL A 289 -0.45 -9.43 -4.13
CA VAL A 289 -0.50 -9.62 -2.68
C VAL A 289 -1.80 -8.99 -2.20
N THR A 290 -2.71 -9.77 -1.62
CA THR A 290 -3.99 -9.26 -1.10
C THR A 290 -4.05 -9.34 0.42
N HIS A 291 -4.90 -8.53 1.04
CA HIS A 291 -4.96 -8.47 2.50
C HIS A 291 -5.74 -9.62 3.18
N ALA A 292 -6.46 -10.46 2.42
CA ALA A 292 -7.38 -11.49 2.95
C ALA A 292 -7.70 -12.56 1.89
N ASP A 293 -8.09 -13.77 2.28
CA ASP A 293 -8.35 -14.88 1.33
C ASP A 293 -9.51 -14.53 0.40
N GLN A 294 -10.57 -13.94 0.96
CA GLN A 294 -11.70 -13.50 0.15
C GLN A 294 -11.26 -12.46 -0.91
N ALA A 295 -10.30 -11.60 -0.57
CA ALA A 295 -9.72 -10.64 -1.51
C ALA A 295 -8.85 -11.36 -2.58
N THR A 296 -8.09 -12.38 -2.20
CA THR A 296 -7.34 -13.26 -3.12
C THR A 296 -8.27 -13.91 -4.14
N ARG A 297 -9.38 -14.50 -3.69
CA ARG A 297 -10.35 -15.16 -4.59
C ARG A 297 -11.04 -14.16 -5.51
N ARG A 298 -11.37 -12.96 -5.02
CA ARG A 298 -11.87 -11.86 -5.86
C ARG A 298 -10.83 -11.40 -6.88
N ALA A 299 -9.56 -11.35 -6.50
CA ALA A 299 -8.46 -11.03 -7.41
C ALA A 299 -8.34 -12.07 -8.53
N ILE A 300 -8.39 -13.36 -8.19
CA ILE A 300 -8.38 -14.46 -9.15
C ILE A 300 -9.59 -14.36 -10.10
N ARG A 301 -10.80 -14.09 -9.59
CA ARG A 301 -11.99 -13.88 -10.44
C ARG A 301 -11.86 -12.66 -11.34
N ALA A 302 -11.26 -11.59 -10.83
CA ALA A 302 -11.07 -10.35 -11.58
C ALA A 302 -10.10 -10.50 -12.75
N LEU A 303 -9.27 -11.54 -12.76
CA LEU A 303 -8.24 -11.79 -13.75
C LEU A 303 -8.73 -12.42 -15.06
N GLY A 304 -9.95 -12.96 -15.11
CA GLY A 304 -10.53 -13.45 -16.36
C GLY A 304 -10.01 -14.83 -16.80
N ASP A 305 -9.93 -15.07 -18.11
CA ASP A 305 -9.65 -16.41 -18.65
C ASP A 305 -8.22 -16.89 -18.34
N PRO A 306 -8.05 -18.17 -17.95
CA PRO A 306 -6.77 -18.85 -17.82
C PRO A 306 -5.67 -18.54 -18.81
N SER A 307 -6.03 -18.54 -20.07
CA SER A 307 -5.11 -18.37 -21.19
C SER A 307 -4.51 -16.96 -21.23
N GLU A 308 -5.20 -15.96 -20.68
CA GLU A 308 -4.81 -14.56 -20.71
C GLU A 308 -3.80 -14.20 -19.61
N ARG A 309 -3.77 -14.95 -18.50
CA ARG A 309 -3.05 -14.56 -17.25
C ARG A 309 -2.13 -15.63 -16.65
N ARG A 310 -1.58 -16.53 -17.46
CA ARG A 310 -0.66 -17.61 -17.02
C ARG A 310 0.57 -17.16 -16.21
N ARG A 311 0.92 -15.87 -16.27
CA ARG A 311 2.08 -15.27 -15.59
C ARG A 311 1.70 -14.48 -14.33
N THR A 312 0.46 -14.59 -13.88
CA THR A 312 -0.02 -13.89 -12.68
C THR A 312 -0.30 -14.87 -11.56
N PHE A 313 0.20 -14.57 -10.36
CA PHE A 313 0.00 -15.36 -9.15
C PHE A 313 -0.56 -14.45 -8.05
N VAL A 314 -1.43 -14.98 -7.18
CA VAL A 314 -2.02 -14.24 -6.06
C VAL A 314 -1.75 -14.99 -4.77
N ALA A 315 -1.46 -14.27 -3.69
CA ALA A 315 -1.35 -14.81 -2.32
C ALA A 315 -1.82 -13.78 -1.30
N THR A 316 -2.13 -14.21 -0.08
CA THR A 316 -2.48 -13.27 1.00
C THR A 316 -1.26 -12.72 1.74
N GLU A 317 -1.40 -11.52 2.30
CA GLU A 317 -0.39 -10.91 3.17
C GLU A 317 -0.13 -11.78 4.40
N GLY A 318 -1.16 -12.39 5.00
CA GLY A 318 -1.00 -13.25 6.18
C GLY A 318 -0.08 -14.44 5.90
N GLU A 319 -0.40 -15.23 4.87
CA GLU A 319 0.37 -16.41 4.48
C GLU A 319 1.82 -16.06 4.08
N LEU A 320 1.99 -14.99 3.30
CA LEU A 320 3.31 -14.53 2.85
C LEU A 320 4.21 -14.05 4.00
N LEU A 321 3.62 -13.47 5.04
CA LEU A 321 4.37 -12.93 6.18
C LEU A 321 4.64 -14.02 7.23
N ALA A 322 3.80 -15.04 7.33
CA ALA A 322 4.01 -16.22 8.18
C ALA A 322 5.02 -17.21 7.58
N GLY A 323 5.06 -17.32 6.25
CA GLY A 323 5.88 -18.29 5.53
C GLY A 323 7.28 -17.81 5.12
N ASP A 324 7.95 -18.70 4.39
CA ASP A 324 9.16 -18.44 3.64
C ASP A 324 8.94 -18.67 2.13
N HIS A 325 10.01 -18.66 1.34
CA HIS A 325 9.95 -18.83 -0.11
C HIS A 325 9.59 -20.26 -0.57
N ALA A 326 9.71 -21.25 0.31
CA ALA A 326 9.31 -22.64 0.08
C ALA A 326 7.83 -22.89 0.44
N GLY A 327 7.24 -21.96 1.20
CA GLY A 327 5.81 -21.92 1.49
C GLY A 327 4.99 -22.02 0.20
N VAL A 328 4.09 -23.00 0.19
CA VAL A 328 3.17 -23.26 -0.91
C VAL A 328 1.98 -22.33 -0.70
N VAL A 329 2.07 -21.07 -1.14
CA VAL A 329 1.06 -20.02 -0.84
C VAL A 329 0.58 -19.27 -2.08
N TRP A 330 1.26 -19.45 -3.22
CA TRP A 330 0.94 -18.72 -4.44
C TRP A 330 -0.07 -19.47 -5.29
N GLN A 331 -1.18 -18.81 -5.61
CA GLN A 331 -2.22 -19.37 -6.46
C GLN A 331 -2.09 -18.82 -7.87
N GLN A 332 -1.90 -19.69 -8.87
CA GLN A 332 -1.83 -19.27 -10.27
C GLN A 332 -3.20 -18.77 -10.73
N CYS A 333 -3.23 -17.56 -11.28
CA CYS A 333 -4.45 -16.96 -11.78
C CYS A 333 -4.82 -17.63 -13.08
N GLY A 334 -6.08 -18.02 -13.21
CA GLY A 334 -6.49 -18.76 -14.38
C GLY A 334 -6.44 -20.28 -14.26
N TYR A 335 -6.52 -20.84 -13.06
CA TYR A 335 -7.00 -22.21 -12.91
C TYR A 335 -8.49 -22.17 -12.51
N GLY A 336 -9.32 -22.90 -13.25
CA GLY A 336 -10.71 -23.21 -12.86
C GLY A 336 -11.84 -22.34 -13.42
N LEU A 337 -11.65 -21.36 -14.32
CA LEU A 337 -12.78 -20.59 -14.91
C LEU A 337 -13.34 -21.24 -16.20
N GLY A 338 -13.90 -22.45 -16.08
CA GLY A 338 -14.92 -22.94 -17.01
C GLY A 338 -14.47 -23.59 -18.32
N LEU A 339 -13.35 -24.31 -18.32
CA LEU A 339 -13.12 -25.38 -19.30
C LEU A 339 -13.36 -26.73 -18.61
N ASP A 340 -14.02 -27.61 -19.35
CA ASP A 340 -14.20 -29.03 -19.05
C ASP A 340 -13.03 -29.78 -19.73
N PRO A 341 -12.21 -30.59 -19.01
CA PRO A 341 -12.40 -30.97 -17.62
C PRO A 341 -12.08 -29.82 -16.66
N PRO A 342 -12.82 -29.71 -15.54
CA PRO A 342 -12.52 -28.75 -14.49
C PRO A 342 -11.11 -29.05 -14.02
N VAL A 343 -10.18 -28.15 -14.33
CA VAL A 343 -8.84 -28.31 -13.78
C VAL A 343 -8.96 -28.00 -12.30
N GLU A 344 -8.90 -29.06 -11.50
CA GLU A 344 -8.68 -29.02 -10.06
C GLU A 344 -7.61 -27.96 -9.76
N ILE A 345 -7.86 -27.10 -8.77
CA ILE A 345 -6.84 -26.20 -8.25
C ILE A 345 -5.61 -27.07 -7.93
N SER A 346 -4.52 -26.91 -8.68
CA SER A 346 -3.23 -27.40 -8.19
C SER A 346 -2.71 -26.31 -7.24
N PRO A 347 -2.50 -26.66 -5.96
CA PRO A 347 -3.35 -26.17 -4.85
C PRO A 347 -2.89 -24.81 -4.36
N GLU A 348 -1.59 -24.69 -4.23
CA GLU A 348 -0.79 -23.51 -4.07
C GLU A 348 0.55 -23.89 -4.73
N THR A 349 1.44 -22.94 -4.98
CA THR A 349 2.82 -23.24 -5.36
C THR A 349 3.79 -22.35 -4.58
N SER A 350 5.06 -22.75 -4.54
CA SER A 350 6.12 -21.99 -3.90
C SER A 350 6.86 -21.11 -4.91
N LEU A 351 7.51 -20.04 -4.44
CA LEU A 351 8.38 -19.24 -5.31
C LEU A 351 9.53 -20.09 -5.86
N ALA A 352 10.02 -21.04 -5.05
CA ALA A 352 11.05 -22.00 -5.46
C ALA A 352 10.63 -22.88 -6.67
N ALA A 353 9.33 -23.11 -6.87
CA ALA A 353 8.82 -23.81 -8.04
C ALA A 353 8.50 -22.86 -9.21
N ILE A 354 7.96 -21.66 -8.93
CA ILE A 354 7.58 -20.69 -9.96
C ILE A 354 8.81 -20.16 -10.74
N LEU A 355 9.90 -19.82 -10.03
CA LEU A 355 11.03 -19.11 -10.66
C LEU A 355 11.84 -19.98 -11.64
N PRO A 356 12.18 -21.25 -11.35
CA PRO A 356 12.83 -22.12 -12.34
C PRO A 356 11.97 -22.36 -13.59
N TRP A 357 10.65 -22.48 -13.42
CA TRP A 357 9.72 -22.58 -14.55
C TRP A 357 9.74 -21.32 -15.43
N ALA A 358 9.80 -20.15 -14.80
CA ALA A 358 9.88 -18.87 -15.51
C ALA A 358 11.21 -18.72 -16.30
N ASP A 359 12.33 -19.13 -15.71
CA ASP A 359 13.65 -19.10 -16.37
C ASP A 359 13.68 -20.02 -17.60
N GLY A 360 13.18 -21.26 -17.49
CA GLY A 360 13.10 -22.18 -18.64
C GLY A 360 12.22 -21.66 -19.78
N LEU A 361 11.15 -20.93 -19.46
CA LEU A 361 10.31 -20.26 -20.48
C LEU A 361 11.05 -19.11 -21.17
N LEU A 362 11.86 -18.34 -20.45
CA LEU A 362 12.72 -17.30 -21.06
C LEU A 362 13.71 -17.93 -22.04
N GLU A 363 14.36 -19.03 -21.66
CA GLU A 363 15.33 -19.74 -22.51
C GLU A 363 14.70 -20.22 -23.82
N SER A 364 13.49 -20.79 -23.74
CA SER A 364 12.73 -21.20 -24.94
C SER A 364 12.31 -20.02 -25.84
N SER A 365 12.19 -18.82 -25.28
CA SER A 365 11.77 -17.60 -25.99
C SER A 365 12.91 -16.84 -26.67
N HIS A 366 14.18 -17.23 -26.42
CA HIS A 366 15.38 -16.55 -26.93
C HIS A 366 15.60 -16.61 -28.45
N HIS A 367 14.68 -17.21 -29.23
CA HIS A 367 14.66 -17.04 -30.69
C HIS A 367 14.14 -15.67 -31.15
N SER A 368 13.71 -14.81 -30.23
CA SER A 368 13.45 -13.39 -30.50
C SER A 368 14.22 -12.51 -29.50
N ARG A 369 15.41 -12.05 -29.89
CA ARG A 369 16.20 -11.08 -29.11
C ARG A 369 15.38 -9.80 -28.95
N ARG A 370 14.78 -9.60 -27.78
CA ARG A 370 14.31 -8.29 -27.32
C ARG A 370 15.46 -7.61 -26.62
N ASP A 371 15.72 -6.35 -26.98
CA ASP A 371 16.46 -5.44 -26.12
C ASP A 371 15.66 -5.27 -24.83
N ASN A 372 16.05 -6.00 -23.79
CA ASN A 372 15.48 -5.92 -22.45
C ASN A 372 16.10 -4.72 -21.71
N SER A 373 15.95 -3.51 -22.25
CA SER A 373 15.88 -2.35 -21.38
C SER A 373 14.60 -2.53 -20.56
N GLY A 374 14.73 -2.66 -19.24
CA GLY A 374 13.57 -2.77 -18.35
C GLY A 374 12.58 -1.63 -18.58
N PRO A 375 11.33 -1.75 -18.09
CA PRO A 375 10.32 -0.70 -18.22
C PRO A 375 10.91 0.67 -17.94
N ASP A 376 10.81 1.57 -18.93
CA ASP A 376 11.20 2.96 -18.74
C ASP A 376 10.30 3.52 -17.64
N ALA A 377 10.92 4.01 -16.57
CA ALA A 377 10.22 4.51 -15.40
C ALA A 377 9.67 5.90 -15.71
N ASP A 378 8.75 5.99 -16.68
CA ASP A 378 8.12 7.23 -17.13
C ASP A 378 7.59 8.00 -15.91
N ASN A 379 8.30 9.06 -15.59
CA ASN A 379 8.14 9.78 -14.34
C ASN A 379 7.34 11.05 -14.64
N LEU A 380 6.16 11.18 -14.03
CA LEU A 380 5.24 12.32 -14.19
C LEU A 380 5.80 13.68 -13.70
N TYR A 381 7.04 13.70 -13.24
CA TYR A 381 7.71 14.88 -12.71
C TYR A 381 9.01 15.12 -13.46
N SER A 382 9.28 16.39 -13.77
CA SER A 382 10.54 16.78 -14.39
C SER A 382 11.74 16.27 -13.58
N ALA A 383 12.86 15.98 -14.27
CA ALA A 383 14.12 15.55 -13.65
C ALA A 383 14.52 16.46 -12.46
N LYS A 384 14.13 17.74 -12.51
CA LYS A 384 14.31 18.74 -11.45
C LYS A 384 13.62 18.38 -10.13
N VAL A 385 12.38 17.89 -10.16
CA VAL A 385 11.65 17.49 -8.95
C VAL A 385 12.27 16.22 -8.36
N GLN A 386 12.75 15.32 -9.21
CA GLN A 386 13.44 14.10 -8.81
C GLN A 386 14.81 14.40 -8.17
N ALA A 387 15.53 15.40 -8.66
CA ALA A 387 16.80 15.84 -8.09
C ALA A 387 16.69 16.64 -6.76
N THR A 388 15.50 16.68 -6.13
CA THR A 388 15.33 17.40 -4.85
C THR A 388 15.84 16.55 -3.69
N MET A 389 16.82 17.08 -2.95
CA MET A 389 17.39 16.42 -1.76
C MET A 389 16.32 16.14 -0.69
N PRO A 390 16.30 14.92 -0.13
CA PRO A 390 15.40 14.58 0.97
C PRO A 390 15.85 15.27 2.27
N GLU A 391 14.96 15.28 3.26
CA GLU A 391 15.31 15.54 4.66
C GLU A 391 14.83 14.33 5.48
N PRO A 392 15.49 13.15 5.36
CA PRO A 392 14.92 11.85 5.72
C PRO A 392 14.36 11.80 7.14
N ALA A 393 15.18 12.16 8.14
CA ALA A 393 14.79 12.13 9.54
C ALA A 393 13.57 13.00 9.82
N ARG A 394 13.52 14.23 9.27
CA ARG A 394 12.39 15.15 9.44
C ARG A 394 11.13 14.62 8.74
N GLN A 395 11.27 14.04 7.55
CA GLN A 395 10.15 13.50 6.79
C GLN A 395 9.54 12.31 7.52
N LEU A 396 10.35 11.36 7.98
CA LEU A 396 9.87 10.21 8.76
C LEU A 396 9.25 10.67 10.09
N ALA A 397 9.88 11.63 10.76
CA ALA A 397 9.34 12.25 11.97
C ALA A 397 8.02 13.00 11.74
N SER A 398 7.62 13.27 10.49
CA SER A 398 6.31 13.83 10.15
C SER A 398 5.29 12.78 9.66
N CYS A 399 5.73 11.55 9.38
CA CYS A 399 4.88 10.49 8.86
C CYS A 399 4.13 9.79 10.00
N LEU A 400 2.81 9.96 10.05
CA LEU A 400 1.97 9.34 11.07
C LEU A 400 2.13 7.82 11.11
N ALA A 401 2.13 7.14 9.96
CA ALA A 401 2.25 5.69 9.87
C ALA A 401 3.48 5.10 10.61
N ILE A 402 4.53 5.90 10.79
CA ILE A 402 5.76 5.52 11.48
C ILE A 402 5.62 5.69 12.99
N GLN A 403 4.93 6.74 13.41
CA GLN A 403 4.77 7.09 14.83
C GLN A 403 3.72 6.25 15.55
N LEU A 404 2.83 5.59 14.80
CA LEU A 404 1.79 4.74 15.36
C LEU A 404 2.37 3.41 15.84
N THR A 405 2.03 3.06 17.07
CA THR A 405 2.25 1.74 17.64
C THR A 405 1.42 0.67 16.92
N LYS A 406 1.74 -0.60 17.12
CA LYS A 406 0.96 -1.72 16.57
C LYS A 406 -0.53 -1.58 16.92
N ALA A 407 -0.86 -1.43 18.22
CA ALA A 407 -2.24 -1.35 18.68
C ALA A 407 -3.01 -0.15 18.09
N GLU A 408 -2.34 0.99 17.86
CA GLU A 408 -2.95 2.14 17.19
C GLU A 408 -3.27 1.85 15.72
N LYS A 409 -2.36 1.16 15.01
CA LYS A 409 -2.62 0.74 13.63
C LYS A 409 -3.76 -0.27 13.55
N ASP A 410 -3.77 -1.26 14.44
CA ASP A 410 -4.81 -2.27 14.54
C ASP A 410 -6.19 -1.60 14.78
N VAL A 411 -6.27 -0.60 15.67
CA VAL A 411 -7.52 0.16 15.88
C VAL A 411 -7.92 0.97 14.65
N LEU A 412 -6.98 1.59 13.93
CA LEU A 412 -7.32 2.30 12.68
C LEU A 412 -7.83 1.36 11.60
N ASP A 413 -7.22 0.18 11.46
CA ASP A 413 -7.63 -0.84 10.49
C ASP A 413 -9.01 -1.40 10.85
N LEU A 414 -9.26 -1.67 12.15
CA LEU A 414 -10.56 -2.07 12.67
C LEU A 414 -11.62 -0.99 12.42
N LEU A 415 -11.38 0.28 12.77
CA LEU A 415 -12.35 1.36 12.52
C LEU A 415 -12.55 1.66 11.03
N GLY A 416 -11.57 1.34 10.18
CA GLY A 416 -11.69 1.42 8.72
C GLY A 416 -12.55 0.29 8.11
N GLY A 417 -12.79 -0.80 8.84
CA GLY A 417 -13.73 -1.86 8.46
C GLY A 417 -15.06 -1.78 9.23
N TRP A 418 -14.98 -1.57 10.53
CA TRP A 418 -16.07 -1.59 11.51
C TRP A 418 -16.32 -0.18 12.05
N ALA A 419 -16.59 0.76 11.14
CA ALA A 419 -16.92 2.15 11.52
C ALA A 419 -18.19 2.19 12.38
N LEU A 420 -18.41 3.26 13.15
CA LEU A 420 -19.57 3.44 14.03
C LEU A 420 -19.70 2.38 15.14
N CYS A 421 -18.60 1.71 15.53
CA CYS A 421 -18.62 0.83 16.70
C CYS A 421 -18.50 1.63 18.01
N ASN A 422 -19.00 1.11 19.12
CA ASN A 422 -18.74 1.67 20.45
C ASN A 422 -17.43 1.10 21.03
N ARG A 423 -17.04 1.54 22.23
CA ARG A 423 -15.79 1.12 22.87
C ARG A 423 -15.79 -0.35 23.31
N GLU A 424 -16.93 -0.91 23.67
CA GLU A 424 -17.08 -2.32 24.07
C GLU A 424 -16.97 -3.23 22.86
N GLN A 425 -17.63 -2.86 21.76
CA GLN A 425 -17.51 -3.51 20.46
C GLN A 425 -16.05 -3.48 19.97
N LEU A 426 -15.39 -2.31 20.04
CA LEU A 426 -13.97 -2.22 19.67
C LEU A 426 -13.09 -3.09 20.57
N ALA A 427 -13.38 -3.17 21.87
CA ALA A 427 -12.68 -4.05 22.80
C ALA A 427 -12.82 -5.53 22.42
N GLY A 428 -14.03 -5.95 22.03
CA GLY A 428 -14.28 -7.30 21.53
C GLY A 428 -13.55 -7.58 20.21
N LEU A 429 -13.67 -6.68 19.24
CA LEU A 429 -12.98 -6.76 17.94
C LEU A 429 -11.44 -6.79 18.06
N MET A 430 -10.89 -6.21 19.13
CA MET A 430 -9.45 -6.27 19.44
C MET A 430 -9.04 -7.57 20.13
N GLY A 431 -9.89 -8.59 20.16
CA GLY A 431 -9.63 -9.87 20.84
C GLY A 431 -10.02 -9.86 22.32
N GLY A 432 -11.09 -9.15 22.67
CA GLY A 432 -11.59 -9.11 24.04
C GLY A 432 -10.67 -8.39 25.03
N VAL A 433 -9.90 -7.39 24.58
CA VAL A 433 -9.02 -6.60 25.45
C VAL A 433 -9.82 -5.75 26.44
N THR A 434 -9.21 -5.33 27.54
CA THR A 434 -9.91 -4.48 28.52
C THR A 434 -10.28 -3.10 27.95
N LEU A 435 -11.42 -2.53 28.40
CA LEU A 435 -11.81 -1.15 28.07
C LEU A 435 -10.73 -0.13 28.44
N ARG A 436 -9.97 -0.38 29.50
CA ARG A 436 -8.82 0.47 29.87
C ARG A 436 -7.78 0.52 28.75
N ARG A 437 -7.46 -0.62 28.13
CA ARG A 437 -6.51 -0.71 27.01
C ARG A 437 -7.06 0.01 25.77
N VAL A 438 -8.33 -0.19 25.44
CA VAL A 438 -8.99 0.52 24.34
C VAL A 438 -8.94 2.02 24.56
N ASN A 439 -9.34 2.50 25.74
CA ASN A 439 -9.34 3.92 26.09
C ASN A 439 -7.93 4.53 26.04
N GLN A 440 -6.89 3.76 26.40
CA GLN A 440 -5.50 4.21 26.28
C GLN A 440 -5.12 4.45 24.81
N VAL A 441 -5.45 3.50 23.92
CA VAL A 441 -5.16 3.62 22.48
C VAL A 441 -5.99 4.74 21.85
N LEU A 442 -7.29 4.79 22.13
CA LEU A 442 -8.19 5.84 21.62
C LEU A 442 -7.78 7.24 22.07
N ARG A 443 -7.28 7.41 23.30
CA ARG A 443 -6.77 8.70 23.77
C ARG A 443 -5.63 9.19 22.88
N SER A 444 -4.63 8.34 22.62
CA SER A 444 -3.50 8.70 21.75
C SER A 444 -3.95 9.00 20.31
N LEU A 445 -4.87 8.20 19.76
CA LEU A 445 -5.42 8.43 18.42
C LEU A 445 -6.24 9.73 18.32
N ARG A 446 -6.99 10.09 19.37
CA ARG A 446 -7.77 11.34 19.44
C ARG A 446 -6.87 12.56 19.61
N GLU A 447 -5.83 12.49 20.43
CA GLU A 447 -4.82 13.55 20.56
C GLU A 447 -4.14 13.85 19.22
N ARG A 448 -4.06 12.86 18.33
CA ARG A 448 -3.53 12.98 16.95
C ARG A 448 -4.62 13.30 15.91
N GLU A 449 -5.86 13.49 16.35
CA GLU A 449 -7.04 13.77 15.52
C GLU A 449 -7.30 12.69 14.45
N LEU A 450 -7.02 11.42 14.74
CA LEU A 450 -7.22 10.31 13.79
C LEU A 450 -8.55 9.60 13.98
N VAL A 451 -9.08 9.64 15.20
CA VAL A 451 -10.36 9.05 15.58
C VAL A 451 -11.20 10.14 16.22
N GLN A 452 -12.49 10.13 15.93
CA GLN A 452 -13.50 10.94 16.61
C GLN A 452 -14.59 10.05 17.18
N GLU A 453 -15.39 10.63 18.06
CA GLU A 453 -16.51 9.98 18.72
C GLU A 453 -17.73 10.87 18.58
N ASP A 454 -18.83 10.28 18.09
CA ASP A 454 -20.12 10.93 17.88
C ASP A 454 -21.21 10.02 18.48
N ASP A 455 -22.01 10.50 19.42
CA ASP A 455 -22.99 9.69 20.17
C ASP A 455 -22.45 8.32 20.66
N SER A 456 -21.25 8.33 21.26
CA SER A 456 -20.53 7.13 21.74
C SER A 456 -20.09 6.14 20.64
N ARG A 457 -20.18 6.55 19.37
CA ARG A 457 -19.74 5.77 18.20
C ARG A 457 -18.42 6.31 17.67
N LEU A 458 -17.49 5.39 17.47
CA LEU A 458 -16.13 5.66 17.03
C LEU A 458 -16.06 5.60 15.52
N MET A 459 -15.35 6.56 14.93
CA MET A 459 -15.08 6.59 13.50
C MET A 459 -13.77 7.31 13.21
N LEU A 460 -13.22 7.07 12.02
CA LEU A 460 -12.04 7.76 11.55
C LEU A 460 -12.39 9.21 11.15
N THR A 461 -11.53 10.16 11.51
CA THR A 461 -11.57 11.52 10.95
C THR A 461 -11.06 11.51 9.51
N ASP A 462 -11.21 12.60 8.76
CA ASP A 462 -10.59 12.74 7.43
C ASP A 462 -9.07 12.57 7.46
N ARG A 463 -8.43 12.99 8.56
CA ARG A 463 -7.00 12.82 8.80
C ARG A 463 -6.66 11.34 9.04
N GLY A 464 -7.47 10.64 9.83
CA GLY A 464 -7.38 9.19 10.04
C GLY A 464 -7.55 8.41 8.74
N LEU A 465 -8.57 8.74 7.96
CA LEU A 465 -8.84 8.17 6.64
C LEU A 465 -7.70 8.45 5.65
N THR A 466 -7.16 9.66 5.64
CA THR A 466 -6.00 10.01 4.81
C THR A 466 -4.78 9.20 5.21
N CYS A 467 -4.53 9.04 6.50
CA CYS A 467 -3.44 8.22 7.02
C CYS A 467 -3.59 6.76 6.57
N LEU A 468 -4.79 6.20 6.72
CA LEU A 468 -5.12 4.83 6.32
C LEU A 468 -5.00 4.64 4.79
N ALA A 469 -5.61 5.52 4.00
CA ALA A 469 -5.58 5.45 2.54
C ALA A 469 -4.15 5.53 1.99
N ARG A 470 -3.32 6.40 2.57
CA ARG A 470 -1.91 6.53 2.16
C ARG A 470 -1.14 5.25 2.42
N ARG A 471 -1.34 4.54 3.54
CA ARG A 471 -0.70 3.23 3.82
C ARG A 471 -0.91 2.23 2.68
N ASP A 472 -2.09 2.23 2.06
CA ASP A 472 -2.50 1.24 1.05
C ASP A 472 -2.41 1.68 -0.42
N ARG A 473 -1.83 2.85 -0.72
CA ARG A 473 -1.88 3.47 -2.06
C ARG A 473 -3.30 3.82 -2.53
N ALA A 474 -4.28 3.81 -1.63
CA ALA A 474 -5.64 4.21 -1.98
C ALA A 474 -5.71 5.71 -2.29
N ALA A 475 -6.55 6.06 -3.26
CA ALA A 475 -6.79 7.46 -3.57
C ALA A 475 -7.51 8.11 -2.38
N VAL A 476 -6.87 9.12 -1.78
CA VAL A 476 -7.41 9.84 -0.62
C VAL A 476 -8.79 10.41 -0.95
N GLY A 477 -8.97 11.05 -2.11
CA GLY A 477 -10.26 11.58 -2.54
C GLY A 477 -11.38 10.53 -2.55
N LEU A 478 -11.17 9.40 -3.23
CA LEU A 478 -12.16 8.30 -3.28
C LEU A 478 -12.49 7.73 -1.89
N THR A 479 -11.51 7.73 -0.98
CA THR A 479 -11.71 7.28 0.40
C THR A 479 -12.57 8.27 1.17
N LEU A 480 -12.26 9.57 1.07
CA LEU A 480 -13.00 10.64 1.72
C LEU A 480 -14.44 10.71 1.20
N ASP A 481 -14.67 10.60 -0.11
CA ASP A 481 -16.01 10.60 -0.72
C ASP A 481 -16.96 9.53 -0.14
N ARG A 482 -16.39 8.42 0.36
CA ARG A 482 -17.13 7.28 0.89
C ARG A 482 -17.27 7.31 2.40
N TRP A 483 -16.20 7.66 3.10
CA TRP A 483 -16.08 7.38 4.52
C TRP A 483 -15.95 8.63 5.40
N THR A 484 -15.92 9.83 4.81
CA THR A 484 -15.80 11.06 5.61
C THR A 484 -16.95 11.19 6.61
N ALA A 485 -16.56 11.51 7.83
CA ALA A 485 -17.45 11.78 8.95
C ALA A 485 -17.80 13.27 9.10
N GLN A 486 -17.39 14.11 8.15
CA GLN A 486 -17.85 15.50 8.11
C GLN A 486 -19.36 15.56 7.88
N PRO A 487 -20.06 16.55 8.47
CA PRO A 487 -21.45 16.79 8.15
C PRO A 487 -21.63 17.15 6.67
N ALA A 488 -22.72 16.68 6.05
CA ALA A 488 -23.05 17.01 4.68
C ALA A 488 -23.45 18.48 4.57
N VAL A 489 -23.00 19.17 3.51
CA VAL A 489 -23.32 20.58 3.27
C VAL A 489 -24.84 20.81 3.15
N SER A 490 -25.55 19.84 2.56
CA SER A 490 -27.00 19.91 2.37
C SER A 490 -27.81 19.66 3.63
N ASP A 491 -27.28 18.88 4.57
CA ASP A 491 -27.94 18.49 5.82
C ASP A 491 -26.88 18.14 6.87
N PRO A 492 -26.60 19.03 7.82
CA PRO A 492 -25.60 18.80 8.85
C PRO A 492 -25.90 17.63 9.80
N SER A 493 -27.13 17.11 9.80
CA SER A 493 -27.50 15.92 10.60
C SER A 493 -27.03 14.60 9.99
N VAL A 494 -26.50 14.63 8.76
CA VAL A 494 -26.09 13.44 8.01
C VAL A 494 -24.63 13.55 7.61
N TYR A 495 -23.90 12.42 7.61
CA TYR A 495 -22.51 12.40 7.13
C TYR A 495 -22.39 12.67 5.62
N ALA A 496 -21.31 13.34 5.22
CA ALA A 496 -20.97 13.60 3.82
C ALA A 496 -20.54 12.33 3.08
N GLY A 497 -19.85 11.40 3.76
CA GLY A 497 -19.39 10.15 3.18
C GLY A 497 -20.54 9.22 2.81
N THR A 498 -20.61 8.81 1.54
CA THR A 498 -21.75 8.01 1.02
C THR A 498 -21.94 6.66 1.74
N ALA A 499 -20.85 5.94 2.05
CA ALA A 499 -20.91 4.67 2.75
C ALA A 499 -21.20 4.86 4.25
N LEU A 500 -20.55 5.83 4.89
CA LEU A 500 -20.77 6.12 6.30
C LEU A 500 -22.21 6.59 6.56
N ARG A 501 -22.76 7.43 5.68
CA ARG A 501 -24.18 7.82 5.68
C ARG A 501 -25.10 6.62 5.61
N ALA A 502 -24.84 5.69 4.70
CA ALA A 502 -25.66 4.49 4.54
C ALA A 502 -25.65 3.66 5.83
N LEU A 503 -24.49 3.45 6.45
CA LEU A 503 -24.36 2.73 7.72
C LEU A 503 -25.09 3.44 8.87
N ALA A 504 -24.94 4.76 8.97
CA ALA A 504 -25.62 5.57 9.98
C ALA A 504 -27.15 5.49 9.87
N SER A 505 -27.69 5.47 8.64
CA SER A 505 -29.14 5.29 8.41
C SER A 505 -29.66 3.92 8.89
N GLN A 506 -28.77 2.96 9.12
CA GLN A 506 -29.05 1.60 9.56
C GLN A 506 -28.33 1.25 10.88
N THR A 507 -28.06 2.26 11.72
CA THR A 507 -27.18 2.12 12.91
C THR A 507 -27.52 0.92 13.78
N GLN A 508 -28.78 0.68 14.10
CA GLN A 508 -29.17 -0.47 14.93
C GLN A 508 -28.87 -1.83 14.28
N HIS A 509 -29.03 -1.98 12.96
CA HIS A 509 -28.63 -3.19 12.21
C HIS A 509 -27.12 -3.37 12.26
N HIS A 510 -26.41 -2.29 11.94
CA HIS A 510 -24.95 -2.27 12.00
C HIS A 510 -24.41 -2.60 13.41
N CYS A 511 -25.09 -2.13 14.47
CA CYS A 511 -24.75 -2.47 15.84
C CYS A 511 -24.86 -3.97 16.09
N GLY A 512 -25.98 -4.61 15.73
CA GLY A 512 -26.15 -6.05 15.93
C GLY A 512 -25.08 -6.89 15.21
N VAL A 513 -24.75 -6.52 13.96
CA VAL A 513 -23.66 -7.16 13.20
C VAL A 513 -22.30 -6.96 13.89
N THR A 514 -22.04 -5.75 14.39
CA THR A 514 -20.78 -5.42 15.06
C THR A 514 -20.68 -6.06 16.44
N ASP A 515 -21.79 -6.18 17.19
CA ASP A 515 -21.87 -6.88 18.47
C ASP A 515 -21.56 -8.37 18.28
N PHE A 516 -22.15 -9.00 17.26
CA PHE A 516 -21.81 -10.37 16.89
C PHE A 516 -20.32 -10.52 16.59
N ALA A 517 -19.78 -9.68 15.69
CA ALA A 517 -18.38 -9.72 15.30
C ALA A 517 -17.43 -9.49 16.49
N ALA A 518 -17.76 -8.55 17.38
CA ALA A 518 -16.98 -8.24 18.57
C ALA A 518 -16.96 -9.41 19.58
N SER A 519 -18.12 -10.00 19.84
CA SER A 519 -18.25 -11.16 20.73
C SER A 519 -17.53 -12.38 20.17
N LEU A 520 -17.65 -12.64 18.85
CA LEU A 520 -16.98 -13.77 18.21
C LEU A 520 -15.47 -13.66 18.36
N THR A 521 -14.89 -12.51 18.02
CA THR A 521 -13.45 -12.28 18.14
C THR A 521 -12.98 -12.38 19.59
N ALA A 522 -13.78 -11.90 20.56
CA ALA A 522 -13.45 -11.98 21.97
C ALA A 522 -13.48 -13.41 22.52
N GLU A 523 -14.45 -14.23 22.11
CA GLU A 523 -14.55 -15.63 22.50
C GLU A 523 -13.44 -16.48 21.88
N VAL A 524 -13.16 -16.30 20.58
CA VAL A 524 -12.07 -17.00 19.90
C VAL A 524 -10.72 -16.67 20.56
N SER A 525 -10.48 -15.40 20.91
CA SER A 525 -9.23 -15.00 21.57
C SER A 525 -9.00 -15.61 22.96
N ARG A 526 -10.05 -16.18 23.58
CA ARG A 526 -9.97 -16.89 24.87
C ARG A 526 -9.99 -18.41 24.72
N SER A 527 -10.17 -18.91 23.51
CA SER A 527 -10.26 -20.32 23.19
C SER A 527 -8.91 -20.81 22.67
N ASP A 528 -8.45 -21.95 23.20
CA ASP A 528 -7.26 -22.64 22.67
C ASP A 528 -7.59 -23.53 21.45
N ASP A 529 -8.87 -23.86 21.26
CA ASP A 529 -9.35 -24.79 20.22
C ASP A 529 -9.77 -24.07 18.92
N HIS A 530 -9.83 -22.73 18.92
CA HIS A 530 -10.42 -21.95 17.84
C HIS A 530 -9.47 -20.86 17.35
N ASP A 531 -9.46 -20.64 16.03
CA ASP A 531 -8.83 -19.46 15.42
C ASP A 531 -9.81 -18.79 14.45
N LEU A 532 -9.69 -17.48 14.28
CA LEU A 532 -10.62 -16.67 13.48
C LEU A 532 -9.87 -15.94 12.36
N PHE A 533 -10.36 -16.10 11.15
CA PHE A 533 -9.76 -15.55 9.94
C PHE A 533 -10.80 -14.80 9.13
N ASP A 534 -10.34 -13.82 8.35
CA ASP A 534 -11.15 -13.13 7.34
C ASP A 534 -12.49 -12.57 7.87
N LEU A 535 -12.53 -12.10 9.13
CA LEU A 535 -13.70 -11.41 9.67
C LEU A 535 -13.90 -10.06 8.96
N LEU A 536 -14.78 -10.07 7.96
CA LEU A 536 -14.99 -8.96 7.03
C LEU A 536 -16.41 -8.39 7.15
N PRO A 537 -16.56 -7.05 7.21
CA PRO A 537 -17.86 -6.38 7.25
C PRO A 537 -18.54 -6.37 5.86
N THR A 538 -19.82 -6.03 5.81
CA THR A 538 -20.70 -6.08 4.61
C THR A 538 -20.08 -5.54 3.32
N HIS A 539 -19.47 -4.35 3.41
CA HIS A 539 -18.89 -3.68 2.25
C HIS A 539 -17.61 -4.36 1.74
N ARG A 540 -17.03 -5.25 2.54
CA ARG A 540 -15.89 -6.10 2.19
C ARG A 540 -16.27 -7.57 2.02
N SER A 541 -17.47 -7.99 2.39
CA SER A 541 -17.94 -9.38 2.28
C SER A 541 -18.78 -9.64 1.02
N SER A 542 -19.08 -8.61 0.21
CA SER A 542 -19.89 -8.75 -1.01
C SER A 542 -19.27 -9.70 -2.06
N ILE A 543 -20.02 -10.71 -2.51
CA ILE A 543 -19.53 -11.76 -3.41
C ILE A 543 -20.25 -11.67 -4.77
N GLY A 544 -19.48 -11.47 -5.84
CA GLY A 544 -20.00 -11.47 -7.22
C GLY A 544 -19.71 -12.78 -7.95
N TYR A 545 -20.75 -13.42 -8.52
CA TYR A 545 -20.65 -14.73 -9.17
C TYR A 545 -21.41 -14.75 -10.51
N ARG A 546 -21.11 -15.74 -11.36
CA ARG A 546 -21.74 -15.88 -12.68
C ARG A 546 -22.50 -17.20 -12.79
N ARG A 547 -23.77 -17.15 -13.16
CA ARG A 547 -24.62 -18.33 -13.41
C ARG A 547 -25.37 -18.12 -14.73
N ASN A 548 -25.32 -19.12 -15.62
CA ASN A 548 -25.97 -19.05 -16.94
C ASN A 548 -25.67 -17.74 -17.69
N GLN A 549 -24.38 -17.39 -17.77
CA GLN A 549 -23.87 -16.14 -18.37
C GLN A 549 -24.34 -14.81 -17.72
N THR A 550 -25.15 -14.88 -16.66
CA THR A 550 -25.64 -13.70 -15.93
C THR A 550 -24.80 -13.47 -14.68
N ASN A 551 -24.44 -12.21 -14.41
CA ASN A 551 -23.72 -11.81 -13.22
C ASN A 551 -24.69 -11.52 -12.07
N TYR A 552 -24.41 -12.12 -10.92
CA TYR A 552 -25.18 -11.95 -9.69
C TYR A 552 -24.25 -11.49 -8.56
N MET A 553 -24.85 -11.02 -7.48
CA MET A 553 -24.14 -10.59 -6.28
C MET A 553 -24.94 -10.97 -5.04
N ILE A 554 -24.24 -11.42 -4.00
CA ILE A 554 -24.76 -11.52 -2.63
C ILE A 554 -24.02 -10.53 -1.73
N HIS A 555 -24.72 -10.07 -0.69
CA HIS A 555 -24.23 -9.04 0.24
C HIS A 555 -24.45 -9.53 1.68
N PRO A 556 -23.69 -10.52 2.14
CA PRO A 556 -23.76 -10.97 3.53
C PRO A 556 -23.37 -9.81 4.45
N ASP A 557 -24.02 -9.70 5.61
CA ASP A 557 -23.73 -8.62 6.58
C ASP A 557 -22.30 -8.70 7.12
N ALA A 558 -21.79 -9.92 7.30
CA ALA A 558 -20.38 -10.19 7.50
C ALA A 558 -19.99 -11.55 6.90
N SER A 559 -18.71 -11.80 6.74
CA SER A 559 -18.20 -13.14 6.44
C SER A 559 -16.96 -13.40 7.28
N PHE A 560 -16.68 -14.65 7.60
CA PHE A 560 -15.49 -15.07 8.34
C PHE A 560 -15.20 -16.54 8.13
N THR A 561 -14.02 -17.00 8.52
CA THR A 561 -13.66 -18.41 8.60
C THR A 561 -13.25 -18.73 10.03
N LEU A 562 -13.84 -19.78 10.60
CA LEU A 562 -13.49 -20.29 11.91
C LEU A 562 -12.68 -21.57 11.74
N GLU A 563 -11.48 -21.63 12.30
CA GLU A 563 -10.78 -22.89 12.49
C GLU A 563 -11.19 -23.49 13.84
N TYR A 564 -11.49 -24.78 13.86
CA TYR A 564 -11.70 -25.55 15.08
C TYR A 564 -10.91 -26.85 14.98
N ARG A 565 -9.96 -27.05 15.90
CA ARG A 565 -9.11 -28.26 15.97
C ARG A 565 -8.46 -28.64 14.61
N GLY A 566 -7.94 -27.66 13.89
CA GLY A 566 -7.27 -27.86 12.60
C GLY A 566 -8.21 -27.86 11.38
N GLN A 567 -9.53 -27.73 11.57
CA GLN A 567 -10.51 -27.74 10.49
C GLN A 567 -11.13 -26.36 10.28
N TRP A 568 -11.17 -25.92 9.03
CA TRP A 568 -11.56 -24.57 8.65
C TRP A 568 -12.99 -24.53 8.10
N HIS A 569 -13.85 -23.70 8.67
CA HIS A 569 -15.27 -23.61 8.34
C HIS A 569 -15.62 -22.16 7.97
N PRO A 570 -16.02 -21.90 6.71
CA PRO A 570 -16.39 -20.57 6.27
C PRO A 570 -17.85 -20.25 6.59
N PHE A 571 -18.13 -18.98 6.93
CA PHE A 571 -19.44 -18.50 7.30
C PHE A 571 -19.82 -17.20 6.59
N LEU A 572 -21.11 -17.12 6.25
CA LEU A 572 -21.78 -15.91 5.77
C LEU A 572 -22.84 -15.53 6.80
N LEU A 573 -22.73 -14.32 7.37
CA LEU A 573 -23.63 -13.82 8.40
C LEU A 573 -24.74 -12.96 7.81
N GLU A 574 -25.95 -13.16 8.31
CA GLU A 574 -27.14 -12.35 8.07
C GLU A 574 -27.75 -11.99 9.42
N PHE A 575 -27.79 -10.71 9.75
CA PHE A 575 -28.42 -10.23 10.99
C PHE A 575 -29.84 -9.75 10.67
N GLU A 576 -30.85 -10.46 11.13
CA GLU A 576 -32.23 -10.18 10.77
C GLU A 576 -33.02 -9.51 11.90
N ARG A 577 -33.35 -8.25 11.66
CA ARG A 577 -34.10 -7.40 12.61
C ARG A 577 -35.60 -7.39 12.40
N ARG A 578 -36.06 -7.57 11.16
CA ARG A 578 -37.43 -7.24 10.72
C ARG A 578 -38.19 -8.47 10.21
N ALA A 579 -37.74 -9.69 10.52
CA ALA A 579 -38.42 -10.94 10.18
C ALA A 579 -39.75 -11.16 10.92
N THR A 580 -40.51 -10.11 11.21
CA THR A 580 -41.96 -10.23 11.38
C THR A 580 -42.69 -10.34 10.04
N THR A 581 -41.99 -10.18 8.89
CA THR A 581 -42.57 -10.41 7.55
C THR A 581 -41.92 -11.61 6.84
N PRO A 582 -42.50 -12.83 6.96
CA PRO A 582 -42.06 -14.06 6.31
C PRO A 582 -41.79 -13.94 4.80
N LYS A 583 -42.43 -12.99 4.12
CA LYS A 583 -42.35 -12.79 2.66
C LYS A 583 -40.96 -12.44 2.12
N ARG A 584 -40.04 -11.91 2.94
CA ARG A 584 -38.70 -11.47 2.48
C ARG A 584 -37.63 -12.56 2.61
N ILE A 585 -37.81 -13.50 3.53
CA ILE A 585 -36.90 -14.60 3.82
C ILE A 585 -36.68 -15.47 2.56
N PRO A 586 -37.72 -15.95 1.84
CA PRO A 586 -37.53 -16.73 0.62
C PRO A 586 -36.74 -15.99 -0.46
N ARG A 587 -36.90 -14.67 -0.61
CA ARG A 587 -36.17 -13.88 -1.61
C ARG A 587 -34.68 -13.78 -1.27
N ARG A 588 -34.35 -13.62 0.02
CA ARG A 588 -32.96 -13.56 0.48
C ARG A 588 -32.30 -14.93 0.32
N LEU A 589 -32.96 -15.99 0.80
CA LEU A 589 -32.50 -17.37 0.67
C LEU A 589 -32.39 -17.81 -0.80
N ALA A 590 -33.26 -17.35 -1.69
CA ALA A 590 -33.13 -17.60 -3.12
C ALA A 590 -31.80 -17.08 -3.71
N SER A 591 -31.22 -16.01 -3.15
CA SER A 591 -29.92 -15.51 -3.60
C SER A 591 -28.79 -16.43 -3.17
N TYR A 592 -28.80 -16.88 -1.92
CA TYR A 592 -27.87 -17.90 -1.42
C TYR A 592 -28.03 -19.22 -2.17
N ARG A 593 -29.26 -19.74 -2.32
CA ARG A 593 -29.53 -20.95 -3.10
C ARG A 593 -28.97 -20.81 -4.51
N ARG A 594 -29.16 -19.66 -5.16
CA ARG A 594 -28.58 -19.43 -6.49
C ARG A 594 -27.05 -19.47 -6.50
N TYR A 595 -26.42 -18.95 -5.47
CA TYR A 595 -24.97 -18.95 -5.30
C TYR A 595 -24.43 -20.36 -5.04
N PHE A 596 -25.03 -21.11 -4.13
CA PHE A 596 -24.59 -22.46 -3.73
C PHE A 596 -24.76 -23.44 -4.90
N THR A 597 -25.93 -23.46 -5.52
CA THR A 597 -26.23 -24.28 -6.72
C THR A 597 -25.42 -23.90 -7.97
N SER A 598 -24.66 -22.80 -7.94
CA SER A 598 -23.82 -22.41 -9.08
C SER A 598 -22.41 -23.00 -9.04
N GLY A 599 -22.05 -23.74 -7.99
CA GLY A 599 -20.69 -24.27 -7.75
C GLY A 599 -19.68 -23.21 -7.29
N TRP A 600 -20.06 -21.93 -7.28
CA TRP A 600 -19.19 -20.84 -6.85
C TRP A 600 -18.97 -20.79 -5.35
N ALA A 601 -19.89 -21.30 -4.53
CA ALA A 601 -19.75 -21.32 -3.09
C ALA A 601 -18.52 -22.14 -2.66
N GLU A 602 -18.44 -23.41 -3.05
CA GLU A 602 -17.27 -24.27 -2.78
C GLU A 602 -15.99 -23.64 -3.33
N ARG A 603 -16.03 -23.09 -4.53
CA ARG A 603 -14.86 -22.45 -5.15
C ARG A 603 -14.38 -21.21 -4.38
N ASP A 604 -15.30 -20.35 -3.97
CA ASP A 604 -15.00 -19.14 -3.21
C ASP A 604 -14.65 -19.44 -1.75
N HIS A 605 -14.81 -20.68 -1.29
CA HIS A 605 -14.60 -21.07 0.11
C HIS A 605 -13.73 -22.32 0.32
N GLY A 606 -13.00 -22.77 -0.71
CA GLY A 606 -11.84 -23.67 -0.59
C GLY A 606 -12.22 -25.14 -0.69
N GLY A 607 -13.17 -25.44 -1.58
CA GLY A 607 -13.81 -26.75 -1.68
C GLY A 607 -14.85 -27.00 -0.59
N ARG A 608 -15.04 -26.06 0.34
CA ARG A 608 -16.06 -26.15 1.40
C ARG A 608 -17.20 -25.20 1.12
N THR A 609 -18.42 -25.67 1.31
CA THR A 609 -19.61 -24.82 1.26
C THR A 609 -19.71 -24.01 2.56
N PRO A 610 -19.89 -22.68 2.51
CA PRO A 610 -19.99 -21.89 3.73
C PRO A 610 -21.35 -22.10 4.41
N GLY A 611 -21.35 -22.13 5.74
CA GLY A 611 -22.60 -22.03 6.51
C GLY A 611 -23.20 -20.64 6.40
N VAL A 612 -24.53 -20.52 6.30
CA VAL A 612 -25.23 -19.24 6.34
C VAL A 612 -25.84 -19.05 7.72
N LEU A 613 -25.23 -18.19 8.52
CA LEU A 613 -25.65 -17.89 9.88
C LEU A 613 -26.71 -16.79 9.84
N PHE A 614 -27.92 -17.10 10.31
CA PHE A 614 -28.97 -16.13 10.55
C PHE A 614 -29.08 -15.82 12.04
N VAL A 615 -28.78 -14.58 12.41
CA VAL A 615 -28.92 -14.11 13.79
C VAL A 615 -30.14 -13.21 13.88
N PHE A 616 -31.11 -13.61 14.69
CA PHE A 616 -32.36 -12.88 14.88
C PHE A 616 -32.30 -11.99 16.12
N GLU A 617 -32.94 -10.82 16.03
CA GLU A 617 -33.07 -9.92 17.19
C GLU A 617 -33.92 -10.55 18.30
N THR A 618 -34.89 -11.42 17.97
CA THR A 618 -35.80 -12.04 18.94
C THR A 618 -36.02 -13.54 18.71
N PRO A 619 -36.29 -14.32 19.78
CA PRO A 619 -36.62 -15.75 19.65
C PRO A 619 -37.83 -16.02 18.75
N GLN A 620 -38.86 -15.16 18.78
CA GLN A 620 -40.06 -15.36 17.98
C GLN A 620 -39.78 -15.26 16.47
N SER A 621 -38.82 -14.40 16.09
CA SER A 621 -38.41 -14.24 14.69
C SER A 621 -37.59 -15.45 14.22
N GLU A 622 -36.76 -16.02 15.10
CA GLU A 622 -36.05 -17.28 14.86
C GLU A 622 -37.05 -18.42 14.64
N THR A 623 -38.04 -18.60 15.52
CA THR A 623 -39.09 -19.63 15.36
C THR A 623 -39.85 -19.48 14.05
N ALA A 624 -40.31 -18.27 13.73
CA ALA A 624 -41.03 -18.02 12.49
C ALA A 624 -40.17 -18.25 11.23
N PHE A 625 -38.84 -18.05 11.33
CA PHE A 625 -37.93 -18.41 10.27
C PHE A 625 -37.80 -19.93 10.13
N LEU A 626 -37.64 -20.67 11.24
CA LEU A 626 -37.53 -22.13 11.22
C LEU A 626 -38.77 -22.78 10.59
N ASP A 627 -39.97 -22.27 10.86
CA ASP A 627 -41.22 -22.73 10.23
C ASP A 627 -41.23 -22.54 8.70
N VAL A 628 -40.55 -21.51 8.20
CA VAL A 628 -40.45 -21.21 6.76
C VAL A 628 -39.26 -21.92 6.12
N ALA A 629 -38.20 -22.17 6.89
CA ALA A 629 -36.99 -22.86 6.47
C ALA A 629 -37.17 -24.38 6.32
N ASP A 630 -38.26 -24.92 6.87
CA ASP A 630 -38.68 -26.30 6.63
C ASP A 630 -38.84 -26.57 5.12
N GLY A 631 -38.01 -27.48 4.60
CA GLY A 631 -37.96 -27.83 3.16
C GLY A 631 -36.93 -27.07 2.31
N MET A 632 -35.98 -26.33 2.91
CA MET A 632 -34.91 -25.66 2.16
C MET A 632 -33.71 -26.58 1.86
N GLU A 633 -33.88 -27.49 0.91
CA GLU A 633 -32.80 -28.37 0.46
C GLU A 633 -31.62 -27.59 -0.17
N GLY A 634 -30.40 -27.95 0.23
CA GLY A 634 -29.14 -27.50 -0.39
C GLY A 634 -28.55 -26.19 0.15
N LEU A 635 -28.95 -25.75 1.34
CA LEU A 635 -28.32 -24.65 2.07
C LEU A 635 -28.04 -25.06 3.52
N ASP A 636 -26.80 -24.91 3.97
CA ASP A 636 -26.40 -25.10 5.37
C ASP A 636 -26.77 -23.84 6.17
N VAL A 637 -28.07 -23.69 6.44
CA VAL A 637 -28.61 -22.57 7.21
C VAL A 637 -28.51 -22.90 8.69
N ILE A 638 -28.00 -21.97 9.48
CA ILE A 638 -27.88 -22.12 10.93
C ILE A 638 -28.47 -20.87 11.57
N THR A 639 -29.29 -21.02 12.60
CA THR A 639 -29.94 -19.89 13.24
C THR A 639 -29.53 -19.74 14.70
N ALA A 640 -29.49 -18.50 15.16
CA ALA A 640 -29.48 -18.17 16.58
C ALA A 640 -30.31 -16.90 16.78
N ASN A 641 -30.65 -16.60 18.03
CA ASN A 641 -31.19 -15.30 18.39
C ASN A 641 -30.27 -14.59 19.40
N ALA A 642 -30.40 -13.27 19.49
CA ALA A 642 -29.54 -12.44 20.33
C ALA A 642 -29.58 -12.81 21.83
N GLU A 643 -30.72 -13.30 22.33
CA GLU A 643 -30.88 -13.76 23.72
C GLU A 643 -30.06 -15.02 23.96
N ALA A 644 -30.20 -16.04 23.10
CA ALA A 644 -29.44 -17.28 23.19
C ALA A 644 -27.93 -17.07 23.03
N LEU A 645 -27.51 -16.17 22.12
CA LEU A 645 -26.09 -15.80 21.98
C LEU A 645 -25.56 -15.09 23.25
N GLY A 646 -26.39 -14.30 23.92
CA GLY A 646 -26.02 -13.65 25.17
C GLY A 646 -25.90 -14.62 26.36
N GLU A 647 -26.73 -15.67 26.38
CA GLU A 647 -26.74 -16.69 27.44
C GLU A 647 -25.62 -17.73 27.27
N HIS A 648 -25.44 -18.23 26.05
CA HIS A 648 -24.56 -19.38 25.76
C HIS A 648 -23.22 -18.98 25.12
N GLY A 649 -23.10 -17.75 24.62
CA GLY A 649 -21.97 -17.31 23.80
C GLY A 649 -22.11 -17.73 22.33
N ILE A 650 -21.28 -17.13 21.47
CA ILE A 650 -21.26 -17.39 20.03
C ILE A 650 -20.64 -18.75 19.70
N LEU A 651 -19.62 -19.21 20.44
CA LEU A 651 -19.03 -20.53 20.22
C LEU A 651 -19.78 -21.64 20.98
N GLY A 652 -20.64 -21.27 21.93
CA GLY A 652 -21.41 -22.19 22.78
C GLY A 652 -22.73 -22.64 22.18
N GLU A 653 -23.53 -23.32 23.00
CA GLU A 653 -24.81 -23.98 22.65
C GLU A 653 -25.95 -23.00 22.34
N ALA A 654 -25.72 -22.11 21.37
CA ALA A 654 -26.67 -21.09 20.96
C ALA A 654 -27.36 -21.38 19.62
N TRP A 655 -26.88 -22.37 18.86
CA TRP A 655 -27.21 -22.49 17.43
C TRP A 655 -28.15 -23.64 17.13
N ILE A 656 -29.09 -23.42 16.21
CA ILE A 656 -30.09 -24.39 15.76
C ILE A 656 -29.88 -24.67 14.28
N LEU A 657 -29.98 -25.95 13.89
CA LEU A 657 -30.13 -26.36 12.50
C LEU A 657 -31.63 -26.51 12.18
N PRO A 658 -32.11 -25.98 11.05
CA PRO A 658 -33.50 -26.17 10.65
C PRO A 658 -33.79 -27.64 10.31
N PRO A 659 -35.07 -28.05 10.28
CA PRO A 659 -35.47 -29.39 9.88
C PRO A 659 -34.85 -29.83 8.53
N PRO A 660 -34.45 -31.10 8.36
CA PRO A 660 -34.76 -32.26 9.21
C PRO A 660 -33.79 -32.51 10.38
N HIS A 661 -32.89 -31.58 10.68
CA HIS A 661 -31.92 -31.71 11.77
C HIS A 661 -32.55 -31.49 13.17
N SER A 662 -31.76 -31.68 14.24
CA SER A 662 -32.24 -31.42 15.59
C SER A 662 -32.55 -29.93 15.80
N LEU A 663 -33.68 -29.65 16.45
CA LEU A 663 -34.02 -28.32 16.94
C LEU A 663 -33.34 -27.97 18.27
N ASP A 664 -32.57 -28.91 18.83
CA ASP A 664 -31.76 -28.64 20.02
C ASP A 664 -30.63 -27.68 19.69
N ARG A 665 -30.33 -26.78 20.63
CA ARG A 665 -29.18 -25.90 20.48
C ARG A 665 -27.88 -26.68 20.60
N ALA A 666 -26.90 -26.32 19.78
CA ALA A 666 -25.60 -26.97 19.72
C ALA A 666 -24.48 -25.91 19.63
N PRO A 667 -23.24 -26.26 20.02
CA PRO A 667 -22.11 -25.37 19.83
C PRO A 667 -21.87 -25.14 18.35
N LEU A 668 -21.41 -23.94 17.97
CA LEU A 668 -21.19 -23.61 16.56
C LEU A 668 -20.32 -24.69 15.89
N ALA A 669 -19.20 -25.05 16.52
CA ALA A 669 -18.28 -26.08 16.05
C ALA A 669 -18.86 -27.50 16.01
N GLY A 670 -19.92 -27.80 16.78
CA GLY A 670 -20.57 -29.11 16.81
C GLY A 670 -21.58 -29.32 15.68
N LEU A 671 -21.77 -28.32 14.82
CA LEU A 671 -22.67 -28.37 13.67
C LEU A 671 -22.00 -28.88 12.39
N TYR A 672 -20.72 -29.29 12.45
CA TYR A 672 -19.91 -29.67 11.29
C TYR A 672 -19.17 -30.99 11.45
#